data_AF-A0A1Q3F7E7-F1
#
_entry.id   AF-A0A1Q3F7E7-F1
#
_cell.length_a   1.000
_cell.length_b   1.000
_cell.length_c   1.000
_cell.angle_alpha   90.00
_cell.angle_beta   90.00
_cell.angle_gamma   90.00
#
_symmetry.space_group_name_H-M   'P 1'
#
loop_
_entity.id
_entity.type
_entity.pdbx_description
1 polymer ?
#
loop_
_entity_poly.entity_id
_entity_poly.type
_entity_poly.pdbx_seq_one_letter_code
_entity_poly.pdbx_strand_id
1 'polypeptide(L)'
;GFEEVQGKHEPQHVVVKLLRVLCAYGGGMYERHLERYHVVSLLKRYVFTRRDINVKLIQVQIETFRFLRLILKLNRDDALYCELLPALCYLLEWHFQHLAPDGSGPFIIRQHGAALLALIGYDHLSDAKADLVTVLTPQVLDRLFACFSKWFNGATKYGVDEFSQKLLLGACLGVATKMRHLAGSYYRSFVDGYLLVFLRSSKFEELMKQLKFSPLAGPAAGRDSSIDRSAKIGPLPNLGGILTGDAANAGPPALVLTKSYPIFLLHPLLVLLRHHADHDPAPLDLLTRHPCQLNYLAKLTAPVTAGTAPSGLGSNWFLKAELYYILDVLSVSVGHWRRLHGKLANENDDGDDGPRRLLLALAFRVVLHLSDEFYPAVGSLFDEVLFVREFYGQSVEEVTAEEMQRWKFCYKMFVNRIRRNKELKTPPHNTFTVGSAWRTPLLPVTWPYSPLYLLLEQLEQGLPKPGENQVAEEVLIPLTLKFSELAEANSVRFVTATQKLMYLMVAFLGPDSRFLDADLSSLITRRIDELRREVASGTATKFDFDTRLEERKSFHGLYQLVLDVFQSSSYGHAPFSALVMVPLAQQHDIQWRNLVWSEHVAVLRFITCSEQQLFGTLNQYLEPAETDVTLIKFYSQALHSNLLRPGSIPARIASHHVQAYRAAATKRGVNAAKEAEEEANDK
;
A
#
# COMPACT_ATOMS: atom_id res chain seq x y z
N GLY A 1 48.00 -29.64 -37.23
CA GLY A 1 47.80 -30.25 -35.92
C GLY A 1 46.71 -29.50 -35.21
N PHE A 2 45.51 -30.08 -35.22
CA PHE A 2 44.43 -29.67 -34.33
C PHE A 2 44.75 -30.27 -32.97
N GLU A 3 45.35 -29.48 -32.08
CA GLU A 3 45.43 -29.84 -30.66
C GLU A 3 44.17 -29.38 -29.94
N GLU A 4 43.66 -30.29 -29.13
CA GLU A 4 42.39 -30.28 -28.42
C GLU A 4 42.25 -29.08 -27.47
N VAL A 5 41.29 -28.21 -27.76
CA VAL A 5 40.61 -27.43 -26.73
C VAL A 5 39.24 -28.06 -26.50
N GLN A 6 39.22 -29.25 -25.88
CA GLN A 6 38.00 -29.77 -25.24
C GLN A 6 37.71 -28.96 -23.97
N GLY A 7 37.26 -27.72 -24.15
CA GLY A 7 36.60 -26.99 -23.08
C GLY A 7 35.28 -27.70 -22.78
N LYS A 8 35.19 -28.41 -21.65
CA LYS A 8 33.91 -28.95 -21.14
C LYS A 8 32.90 -27.81 -21.11
N HIS A 9 31.92 -27.84 -22.01
CA HIS A 9 30.80 -26.91 -22.06
C HIS A 9 29.88 -27.12 -20.85
N GLU A 10 30.33 -26.76 -19.65
CA GLU A 10 29.49 -26.71 -18.46
C GLU A 10 28.59 -25.47 -18.55
N PRO A 11 27.26 -25.59 -18.44
CA PRO A 11 26.36 -24.46 -18.45
C PRO A 11 26.68 -23.61 -17.22
N GLN A 12 27.02 -22.35 -17.47
CA GLN A 12 27.21 -21.41 -16.38
C GLN A 12 25.85 -21.20 -15.70
N HIS A 13 25.82 -21.28 -14.36
CA HIS A 13 24.59 -21.10 -13.57
C HIS A 13 23.87 -19.77 -13.91
N VAL A 14 24.63 -18.74 -14.30
CA VAL A 14 24.11 -17.44 -14.75
C VAL A 14 23.29 -17.55 -16.04
N VAL A 15 23.68 -18.43 -16.97
CA VAL A 15 22.93 -18.68 -18.20
C VAL A 15 21.60 -19.37 -17.89
N VAL A 16 21.62 -20.41 -17.05
CA VAL A 16 20.39 -21.10 -16.61
C VAL A 16 19.45 -20.12 -15.89
N LYS A 17 20.01 -19.23 -15.07
CA LYS A 17 19.27 -18.15 -14.42
C LYS A 17 18.64 -17.18 -15.43
N LEU A 18 19.39 -16.74 -16.45
CA LEU A 18 18.86 -15.88 -17.50
C LEU A 18 17.70 -16.55 -18.22
N LEU A 19 17.85 -17.81 -18.63
CA LEU A 19 16.78 -18.58 -19.27
C LEU A 19 15.54 -18.66 -18.37
N ARG A 20 15.72 -18.94 -17.07
CA ARG A 20 14.62 -18.97 -16.10
C ARG A 20 13.90 -17.62 -16.02
N VAL A 21 14.65 -16.53 -15.96
CA VAL A 21 14.09 -15.17 -15.91
C VAL A 21 13.31 -14.87 -17.18
N LEU A 22 13.85 -15.20 -18.36
CA LEU A 22 13.18 -15.01 -19.65
C LEU A 22 11.89 -15.84 -19.75
N CYS A 23 11.91 -17.11 -19.33
CA CYS A 23 10.70 -17.95 -19.27
C CYS A 23 9.64 -17.37 -18.33
N ALA A 24 10.07 -16.72 -17.25
CA ALA A 24 9.16 -16.09 -16.32
C ALA A 24 8.52 -14.81 -16.88
N TYR A 25 9.07 -14.19 -17.94
CA TYR A 25 8.49 -12.98 -18.54
C TYR A 25 7.32 -13.23 -19.51
N GLY A 26 7.00 -14.49 -19.85
CA GLY A 26 5.84 -14.79 -20.69
C GLY A 26 5.54 -16.28 -20.80
N GLY A 27 4.27 -16.66 -20.61
CA GLY A 27 3.77 -18.04 -20.64
C GLY A 27 3.82 -18.77 -21.99
N GLY A 28 4.66 -18.32 -22.92
CA GLY A 28 4.95 -19.00 -24.18
C GLY A 28 6.42 -18.91 -24.60
N MET A 29 7.30 -18.32 -23.78
CA MET A 29 8.70 -18.10 -24.14
C MET A 29 9.46 -19.42 -24.22
N TYR A 30 9.14 -20.36 -23.34
CA TYR A 30 9.76 -21.69 -23.34
C TYR A 30 9.37 -22.46 -24.61
N GLU A 31 8.08 -22.61 -24.88
CA GLU A 31 7.52 -23.37 -26.01
C GLU A 31 8.00 -22.80 -27.34
N ARG A 32 7.96 -21.47 -27.49
CA ARG A 32 8.31 -20.82 -28.77
C ARG A 32 9.80 -20.80 -29.07
N HIS A 33 10.65 -20.72 -28.04
CA HIS A 33 12.07 -20.38 -28.25
C HIS A 33 13.07 -21.33 -27.63
N LEU A 34 12.73 -22.03 -26.54
CA LEU A 34 13.68 -22.86 -25.79
C LEU A 34 13.45 -24.36 -25.93
N GLU A 35 12.21 -24.79 -26.14
CA GLU A 35 11.85 -26.20 -26.24
C GLU A 35 12.64 -26.93 -27.34
N ARG A 36 12.77 -26.29 -28.52
CA ARG A 36 13.54 -26.82 -29.67
C ARG A 36 15.03 -27.08 -29.38
N TYR A 37 15.57 -26.50 -28.31
CA TYR A 37 16.96 -26.69 -27.91
C TYR A 37 17.13 -27.76 -26.83
N HIS A 38 16.05 -28.47 -26.47
CA HIS A 38 16.04 -29.54 -25.47
C HIS A 38 16.68 -29.12 -24.13
N VAL A 39 16.43 -27.87 -23.71
CA VAL A 39 17.02 -27.28 -22.49
C VAL A 39 16.68 -28.11 -21.26
N VAL A 40 15.44 -28.61 -21.14
CA VAL A 40 15.02 -29.50 -20.04
C VAL A 40 15.86 -30.78 -20.03
N SER A 41 16.03 -31.44 -21.18
CA SER A 41 16.85 -32.67 -21.29
C SER A 41 18.31 -32.44 -20.90
N LEU A 42 18.88 -31.29 -21.25
CA LEU A 42 20.23 -30.92 -20.84
C LEU A 42 20.32 -30.70 -19.33
N LEU A 43 19.40 -29.92 -18.76
CA LEU A 43 19.38 -29.60 -17.33
C LEU A 43 19.09 -30.82 -16.46
N LYS A 44 18.27 -31.78 -16.93
CA LYS A 44 18.07 -33.07 -16.27
C LYS A 44 19.39 -33.77 -15.97
N ARG A 45 20.35 -33.77 -16.90
CA ARG A 45 21.67 -34.40 -16.69
C ARG A 45 22.39 -33.86 -15.46
N TYR A 46 22.21 -32.58 -15.13
CA TYR A 46 22.78 -31.96 -13.92
C TYR A 46 22.05 -32.37 -12.64
N VAL A 47 20.75 -32.65 -12.70
CA VAL A 47 20.00 -33.25 -11.59
C VAL A 47 20.50 -34.67 -11.29
N PHE A 48 20.77 -35.46 -12.34
CA PHE A 48 21.26 -36.85 -12.20
C PHE A 48 22.77 -36.94 -11.95
N THR A 49 23.52 -35.83 -12.00
CA THR A 49 24.98 -35.86 -11.83
C THR A 49 25.35 -36.14 -10.37
N ARG A 50 26.19 -37.16 -10.18
CA ARG A 50 26.66 -37.65 -8.87
C ARG A 50 28.17 -37.46 -8.63
N ARG A 51 28.83 -36.64 -9.45
CA ARG A 51 30.27 -36.30 -9.29
C ARG A 51 30.51 -35.58 -7.96
N ASP A 52 31.77 -35.48 -7.53
CA ASP A 52 32.18 -34.74 -6.33
C ASP A 52 31.46 -33.39 -6.26
N ILE A 53 30.58 -33.25 -5.26
CA ILE A 53 29.72 -32.09 -5.09
C ILE A 53 30.62 -30.91 -4.73
N ASN A 54 30.93 -30.10 -5.72
CA ASN A 54 31.66 -28.85 -5.56
C ASN A 54 30.72 -27.65 -5.71
N VAL A 55 31.20 -26.47 -5.31
CA VAL A 55 30.41 -25.23 -5.30
C VAL A 55 29.84 -24.90 -6.69
N LYS A 56 30.60 -25.13 -7.78
CA LYS A 56 30.14 -24.84 -9.15
C LYS A 56 28.97 -25.73 -9.55
N LEU A 57 29.05 -27.03 -9.28
CA LEU A 57 27.95 -27.96 -9.54
C LEU A 57 26.69 -27.58 -8.75
N ILE A 58 26.85 -27.25 -7.46
CA ILE A 58 25.73 -26.81 -6.61
C ILE A 58 25.06 -25.56 -7.20
N GLN A 59 25.82 -24.56 -7.66
CA GLN A 59 25.25 -23.35 -8.26
C GLN A 59 24.40 -23.67 -9.50
N VAL A 60 24.88 -24.57 -10.37
CA VAL A 60 24.14 -25.02 -11.55
C VAL A 60 22.90 -25.80 -11.15
N GLN A 61 23.00 -26.70 -10.18
CA GLN A 61 21.86 -27.47 -9.67
C GLN A 61 20.78 -26.58 -9.03
N ILE A 62 21.16 -25.55 -8.26
CA ILE A 62 20.22 -24.57 -7.69
C ILE A 62 19.37 -23.93 -8.79
N GLU A 63 20.01 -23.36 -9.82
CA GLU A 63 19.28 -22.70 -10.91
C GLU A 63 18.53 -23.70 -11.78
N THR A 64 19.05 -24.92 -11.93
CA THR A 64 18.36 -26.03 -12.59
C THR A 64 17.06 -26.38 -11.88
N PHE A 65 17.07 -26.56 -10.56
CA PHE A 65 15.86 -26.88 -9.80
C PHE A 65 14.82 -25.76 -9.91
N ARG A 66 15.26 -24.50 -9.83
CA ARG A 66 14.38 -23.34 -9.98
C ARG A 66 13.79 -23.25 -11.39
N PHE A 67 14.58 -23.56 -12.41
CA PHE A 67 14.13 -23.58 -13.81
C PHE A 67 13.12 -24.70 -14.02
N LEU A 68 13.45 -25.94 -13.63
CA LEU A 68 12.56 -27.09 -13.76
C LEU A 68 11.26 -26.89 -13.00
N ARG A 69 11.31 -26.31 -11.79
CA ARG A 69 10.10 -25.93 -11.03
C ARG A 69 9.22 -24.94 -11.80
N LEU A 70 9.83 -23.94 -12.45
CA LEU A 70 9.09 -22.98 -13.28
C LEU A 70 8.44 -23.68 -14.48
N ILE A 71 9.17 -24.54 -15.20
CA ILE A 71 8.62 -25.27 -16.35
C ILE A 71 7.48 -26.20 -15.93
N LEU A 72 7.66 -26.96 -14.85
CA LEU A 72 6.62 -27.81 -14.29
C LEU A 72 5.36 -27.01 -13.91
N LYS A 73 5.52 -25.78 -13.41
CA LYS A 73 4.41 -24.88 -13.11
C LYS A 73 3.71 -24.34 -14.36
N LEU A 74 4.44 -24.11 -15.44
CA LEU A 74 3.91 -23.61 -16.72
C LEU A 74 3.17 -24.72 -17.48
N ASN A 75 3.78 -25.91 -17.58
CA ASN A 75 3.39 -26.93 -18.56
C ASN A 75 2.68 -28.14 -17.95
N ARG A 76 2.64 -28.24 -16.61
CA ARG A 76 1.98 -29.33 -15.87
C ARG A 76 2.42 -30.73 -16.35
N ASP A 77 3.73 -30.92 -16.47
CA ASP A 77 4.33 -32.15 -16.96
C ASP A 77 4.61 -33.14 -15.82
N ASP A 78 3.58 -33.93 -15.50
CA ASP A 78 3.61 -34.96 -14.45
C ASP A 78 4.63 -36.07 -14.74
N ALA A 79 4.85 -36.41 -16.01
CA ALA A 79 5.81 -37.44 -16.41
C ALA A 79 7.26 -36.98 -16.12
N LEU A 80 7.59 -35.73 -16.47
CA LEU A 80 8.89 -35.13 -16.15
C LEU A 80 9.14 -35.12 -14.63
N TYR A 81 8.13 -34.78 -13.83
CA TYR A 81 8.26 -34.82 -12.37
C TYR A 81 8.58 -36.23 -11.85
N CYS A 82 7.83 -37.24 -12.31
CA CYS A 82 8.05 -38.63 -11.94
C CYS A 82 9.45 -39.13 -12.32
N GLU A 83 9.95 -38.73 -13.50
CA GLU A 83 11.31 -39.07 -13.93
C GLU A 83 12.39 -38.42 -13.05
N LEU A 84 12.17 -37.19 -12.60
CA LEU A 84 13.13 -36.47 -11.75
C LEU A 84 13.19 -37.02 -10.32
N LEU A 85 12.05 -37.49 -9.78
CA LEU A 85 11.89 -37.80 -8.36
C LEU A 85 12.97 -38.73 -7.78
N PRO A 86 13.40 -39.83 -8.42
CA PRO A 86 14.44 -40.70 -7.86
C PRO A 86 15.77 -39.97 -7.60
N ALA A 87 16.16 -39.05 -8.49
CA ALA A 87 17.37 -38.24 -8.30
C ALA A 87 17.18 -37.19 -7.20
N LEU A 88 15.99 -36.61 -7.09
CA LEU A 88 15.67 -35.68 -6.00
C LEU A 88 15.71 -36.36 -4.64
N CYS A 89 15.18 -37.58 -4.52
CA CYS A 89 15.23 -38.39 -3.29
C CYS A 89 16.66 -38.77 -2.90
N TYR A 90 17.52 -39.08 -3.88
CA TYR A 90 18.94 -39.32 -3.62
C TYR A 90 19.63 -38.08 -3.06
N LEU A 91 19.39 -36.90 -3.66
CA LEU A 91 19.96 -35.64 -3.19
C LEU A 91 19.41 -35.24 -1.82
N LEU A 92 18.16 -35.59 -1.52
CA LEU A 92 17.55 -35.37 -0.21
C LEU A 92 18.27 -36.19 0.87
N GLU A 93 18.58 -37.46 0.59
CA GLU A 93 19.39 -38.31 1.48
C GLU A 93 20.79 -37.72 1.70
N TRP A 94 21.42 -37.22 0.64
CA TRP A 94 22.70 -36.54 0.76
C TRP A 94 22.62 -35.33 1.71
N HIS A 95 21.58 -34.50 1.57
CA HIS A 95 21.34 -33.37 2.48
C HIS A 95 21.02 -33.83 3.90
N PHE A 96 20.28 -34.93 4.07
CA PHE A 96 20.03 -35.50 5.38
C PHE A 96 21.33 -35.78 6.12
N GLN A 97 22.34 -36.32 5.43
CA GLN A 97 23.63 -36.68 6.02
C GLN A 97 24.56 -35.48 6.21
N HIS A 98 24.64 -34.58 5.23
CA HIS A 98 25.71 -33.57 5.15
C HIS A 98 25.27 -32.13 5.47
N LEU A 99 23.96 -31.84 5.47
CA LEU A 99 23.48 -30.50 5.78
C LEU A 99 23.56 -30.25 7.28
N ALA A 100 24.41 -29.30 7.66
CA ALA A 100 24.51 -28.77 9.00
C ALA A 100 23.42 -27.69 9.22
N PRO A 101 22.45 -27.92 10.14
CA PRO A 101 21.32 -27.00 10.35
C PRO A 101 21.71 -25.72 11.10
N ASP A 102 22.85 -25.72 11.78
CA ASP A 102 23.40 -24.60 12.53
C ASP A 102 24.15 -23.60 11.62
N GLY A 103 24.43 -22.42 12.15
CA GLY A 103 25.08 -21.32 11.42
C GLY A 103 26.50 -21.63 10.91
N SER A 104 27.12 -22.72 11.37
CA SER A 104 28.47 -23.14 10.94
C SER A 104 28.49 -23.77 9.54
N GLY A 105 27.36 -24.31 9.08
CA GLY A 105 27.26 -24.94 7.76
C GLY A 105 27.36 -23.94 6.59
N PRO A 106 27.68 -24.39 5.36
CA PRO A 106 27.76 -23.50 4.21
C PRO A 106 26.39 -22.98 3.75
N PHE A 107 26.25 -21.65 3.60
CA PHE A 107 25.05 -20.98 3.07
C PHE A 107 24.51 -21.64 1.79
N ILE A 108 25.41 -21.94 0.85
CA ILE A 108 25.04 -22.46 -0.47
C ILE A 108 24.43 -23.87 -0.39
N ILE A 109 24.84 -24.69 0.58
CA ILE A 109 24.29 -26.03 0.78
C ILE A 109 22.84 -25.93 1.29
N ARG A 110 22.57 -25.03 2.25
CA ARG A 110 21.20 -24.77 2.72
C ARG A 110 20.31 -24.24 1.61
N GLN A 111 20.84 -23.38 0.75
CA GLN A 111 20.10 -22.89 -0.40
C GLN A 111 19.83 -23.98 -1.46
N HIS A 112 20.77 -24.88 -1.67
CA HIS A 112 20.60 -26.06 -2.51
C HIS A 112 19.49 -26.97 -1.97
N GLY A 113 19.50 -27.25 -0.66
CA GLY A 113 18.43 -27.98 0.01
C GLY A 113 17.06 -27.29 -0.15
N ALA A 114 16.99 -25.98 0.07
CA ALA A 114 15.75 -25.23 -0.10
C ALA A 114 15.21 -25.26 -1.55
N ALA A 115 16.09 -25.14 -2.56
CA ALA A 115 15.72 -25.23 -3.97
C ALA A 115 15.25 -26.64 -4.36
N LEU A 116 15.92 -27.67 -3.83
CA LEU A 116 15.53 -29.08 -3.98
C LEU A 116 14.14 -29.34 -3.40
N LEU A 117 13.91 -28.93 -2.15
CA LEU A 117 12.61 -29.08 -1.48
C LEU A 117 11.50 -28.35 -2.26
N ALA A 118 11.77 -27.16 -2.77
CA ALA A 118 10.80 -26.42 -3.55
C ALA A 118 10.42 -27.13 -4.87
N LEU A 119 11.32 -27.92 -5.45
CA LEU A 119 11.05 -28.76 -6.62
C LEU A 119 10.32 -30.05 -6.24
N ILE A 120 10.69 -30.69 -5.11
CA ILE A 120 9.97 -31.85 -4.55
C ILE A 120 8.52 -31.48 -4.20
N GLY A 121 8.29 -30.28 -3.67
CA GLY A 121 6.96 -29.73 -3.38
C GLY A 121 6.21 -29.28 -4.62
N TYR A 122 6.13 -30.14 -5.64
CA TYR A 122 5.45 -29.89 -6.91
C TYR A 122 4.00 -29.45 -6.68
N ASP A 123 3.60 -28.34 -7.34
CA ASP A 123 2.34 -27.64 -7.05
C ASP A 123 1.09 -28.50 -7.33
N HIS A 124 1.19 -29.50 -8.22
CA HIS A 124 0.07 -30.40 -8.57
C HIS A 124 -0.15 -31.57 -7.62
N LEU A 125 0.67 -31.70 -6.57
CA LEU A 125 0.52 -32.77 -5.58
C LEU A 125 -0.75 -32.64 -4.72
N SER A 126 -1.30 -31.44 -4.58
CA SER A 126 -2.54 -31.22 -3.82
C SER A 126 -3.80 -31.71 -4.55
N ASP A 127 -3.75 -31.77 -5.89
CA ASP A 127 -4.86 -32.15 -6.77
C ASP A 127 -4.60 -33.52 -7.42
N ALA A 128 -3.68 -34.31 -6.83
CA ALA A 128 -3.03 -35.42 -7.50
C ALA A 128 -4.00 -36.51 -7.98
N LYS A 129 -3.83 -36.91 -9.24
CA LYS A 129 -4.36 -38.17 -9.77
C LYS A 129 -3.70 -39.35 -9.04
N ALA A 130 -4.40 -40.49 -8.99
CA ALA A 130 -3.92 -41.71 -8.32
C ALA A 130 -2.47 -42.08 -8.69
N ASP A 131 -2.09 -41.89 -9.96
CA ASP A 131 -0.76 -42.24 -10.47
C ASP A 131 0.38 -41.42 -9.83
N LEU A 132 0.20 -40.12 -9.58
CA LEU A 132 1.23 -39.28 -8.94
C LEU A 132 1.46 -39.67 -7.47
N VAL A 133 0.40 -40.14 -6.81
CA VAL A 133 0.44 -40.60 -5.42
C VAL A 133 1.26 -41.88 -5.30
N THR A 134 1.24 -42.76 -6.31
CA THR A 134 1.99 -44.03 -6.28
C THR A 134 3.52 -43.84 -6.25
N VAL A 135 4.02 -42.74 -6.79
CA VAL A 135 5.48 -42.48 -6.87
C VAL A 135 6.04 -41.91 -5.55
N LEU A 136 5.18 -41.30 -4.71
CA LEU A 136 5.53 -40.85 -3.36
C LEU A 136 5.36 -41.98 -2.35
N THR A 137 6.28 -42.95 -2.40
CA THR A 137 6.24 -44.11 -1.50
C THR A 137 6.40 -43.70 -0.03
N PRO A 138 5.91 -44.51 0.94
CA PRO A 138 6.10 -44.26 2.37
C PRO A 138 7.56 -44.04 2.76
N GLN A 139 8.50 -44.71 2.08
CA GLN A 139 9.94 -44.53 2.32
C GLN A 139 10.44 -43.12 1.94
N VAL A 140 9.91 -42.55 0.85
CA VAL A 140 10.24 -41.19 0.42
C VAL A 140 9.69 -40.17 1.42
N LEU A 141 8.45 -40.38 1.87
CA LEU A 141 7.81 -39.51 2.87
C LEU A 141 8.52 -39.60 4.22
N ASP A 142 8.88 -40.79 4.68
CA ASP A 142 9.62 -40.99 5.92
C ASP A 142 10.95 -40.23 5.93
N ARG A 143 11.76 -40.38 4.86
CA ARG A 143 13.05 -39.66 4.73
C ARG A 143 12.86 -38.15 4.66
N LEU A 144 11.83 -37.69 3.95
CA LEU A 144 11.52 -36.26 3.82
C LEU A 144 11.17 -35.65 5.17
N PHE A 145 10.28 -36.29 5.93
CA PHE A 145 9.91 -35.80 7.26
C PHE A 145 11.01 -36.01 8.29
N ALA A 146 11.87 -37.02 8.15
CA ALA A 146 13.09 -37.15 8.96
C ALA A 146 14.04 -35.96 8.75
N CYS A 147 14.18 -35.46 7.51
CA CYS A 147 14.92 -34.23 7.23
C CYS A 147 14.30 -33.03 7.94
N PHE A 148 12.98 -32.85 7.84
CA PHE A 148 12.27 -31.74 8.47
C PHE A 148 12.46 -31.75 9.99
N SER A 149 12.26 -32.92 10.62
CA SER A 149 12.47 -33.14 12.05
C SER A 149 13.91 -32.83 12.47
N LYS A 150 14.91 -33.32 11.73
CA LYS A 150 16.34 -33.05 12.00
C LYS A 150 16.64 -31.54 11.98
N TRP A 151 16.16 -30.83 10.97
CA TRP A 151 16.48 -29.41 10.80
C TRP A 151 15.71 -28.51 11.77
N PHE A 152 14.46 -28.84 12.12
CA PHE A 152 13.73 -28.13 13.17
C PHE A 152 14.31 -28.42 14.56
N ASN A 153 14.77 -29.64 14.84
CA ASN A 153 15.51 -29.92 16.07
C ASN A 153 16.79 -29.07 16.15
N GLY A 154 17.50 -28.93 15.02
CA GLY A 154 18.64 -28.02 14.91
C GLY A 154 18.25 -26.56 15.17
N ALA A 155 17.14 -26.07 14.62
CA ALA A 155 16.63 -24.72 14.85
C ALA A 155 16.31 -24.46 16.34
N THR A 156 15.69 -25.44 17.01
CA THR A 156 15.40 -25.38 18.46
C THR A 156 16.68 -25.32 19.29
N LYS A 157 17.71 -26.07 18.90
CA LYS A 157 18.98 -26.15 19.64
C LYS A 157 19.90 -24.94 19.41
N TYR A 158 20.02 -24.48 18.16
CA TYR A 158 21.04 -23.53 17.75
C TYR A 158 20.50 -22.16 17.35
N GLY A 159 19.18 -22.01 17.14
CA GLY A 159 18.58 -20.77 16.67
C GLY A 159 18.60 -20.62 15.14
N VAL A 160 17.98 -19.53 14.67
CA VAL A 160 17.77 -19.23 13.24
C VAL A 160 18.20 -17.80 12.93
N ASP A 161 19.51 -17.56 12.95
CA ASP A 161 20.08 -16.22 12.81
C ASP A 161 20.42 -15.86 11.38
N GLU A 162 20.62 -16.85 10.50
CA GLU A 162 20.97 -16.62 9.10
C GLU A 162 19.77 -16.77 8.16
N PHE A 163 19.74 -15.97 7.09
CA PHE A 163 18.71 -16.03 6.05
C PHE A 163 18.59 -17.41 5.38
N SER A 164 19.72 -18.11 5.15
CA SER A 164 19.69 -19.44 4.51
C SER A 164 18.99 -20.50 5.35
N GLN A 165 19.08 -20.41 6.68
CA GLN A 165 18.36 -21.28 7.60
C GLN A 165 16.86 -21.03 7.51
N LYS A 166 16.45 -19.74 7.51
CA LYS A 166 15.04 -19.34 7.35
C LYS A 166 14.47 -19.81 6.02
N LEU A 167 15.24 -19.70 4.94
CA LEU A 167 14.84 -20.16 3.61
C LEU A 167 14.65 -21.69 3.56
N LEU A 168 15.58 -22.45 4.16
CA LEU A 168 15.48 -23.91 4.25
C LEU A 168 14.25 -24.33 5.05
N LEU A 169 14.11 -23.82 6.29
CA LEU A 169 13.00 -24.16 7.17
C LEU A 169 11.65 -23.72 6.57
N GLY A 170 11.61 -22.56 5.92
CA GLY A 170 10.42 -22.10 5.18
C GLY A 170 10.05 -23.04 4.03
N ALA A 171 11.04 -23.55 3.29
CA ALA A 171 10.80 -24.57 2.26
C ALA A 171 10.28 -25.88 2.85
N CYS A 172 10.82 -26.34 4.00
CA CYS A 172 10.30 -27.50 4.72
C CYS A 172 8.82 -27.35 5.06
N LEU A 173 8.44 -26.22 5.66
CA LEU A 173 7.05 -25.94 6.05
C LEU A 173 6.12 -25.87 4.83
N GLY A 174 6.59 -25.24 3.74
CA GLY A 174 5.84 -25.19 2.49
C GLY A 174 5.56 -26.58 1.89
N VAL A 175 6.56 -27.47 1.89
CA VAL A 175 6.41 -28.84 1.41
C VAL A 175 5.54 -29.67 2.37
N ALA A 176 5.78 -29.57 3.68
CA ALA A 176 4.99 -30.26 4.70
C ALA A 176 3.51 -29.90 4.61
N THR A 177 3.20 -28.62 4.39
CA THR A 177 1.81 -28.14 4.21
C THR A 177 1.15 -28.79 2.99
N LYS A 178 1.86 -28.84 1.86
CA LYS A 178 1.34 -29.45 0.62
C LYS A 178 1.12 -30.96 0.76
N MET A 179 2.03 -31.65 1.43
CA MET A 179 2.02 -33.11 1.56
C MET A 179 1.25 -33.62 2.78
N ARG A 180 0.64 -32.74 3.60
CA ARG A 180 0.01 -33.11 4.88
C ARG A 180 -0.95 -34.29 4.81
N HIS A 181 -1.76 -34.36 3.77
CA HIS A 181 -2.77 -35.42 3.58
C HIS A 181 -2.14 -36.75 3.16
N LEU A 182 -1.09 -36.69 2.33
CA LEU A 182 -0.35 -37.87 1.85
C LEU A 182 0.56 -38.44 2.94
N ALA A 183 1.15 -37.57 3.76
CA ALA A 183 2.13 -37.94 4.77
C ALA A 183 1.52 -38.51 6.06
N GLY A 184 0.24 -38.27 6.34
CA GLY A 184 -0.48 -38.89 7.45
C GLY A 184 0.25 -38.78 8.80
N SER A 185 0.69 -39.92 9.34
CA SER A 185 1.39 -40.00 10.63
C SER A 185 2.76 -39.30 10.62
N TYR A 186 3.51 -39.34 9.52
CA TYR A 186 4.81 -38.67 9.41
C TYR A 186 4.69 -37.16 9.61
N TYR A 187 3.63 -36.56 9.06
CA TYR A 187 3.31 -35.14 9.27
C TYR A 187 3.00 -34.83 10.74
N ARG A 188 2.15 -35.64 11.38
CA ARG A 188 1.80 -35.45 12.80
C ARG A 188 3.02 -35.57 13.71
N SER A 189 3.84 -36.61 13.50
CA SER A 189 5.08 -36.80 14.27
C SER A 189 6.05 -35.63 14.13
N PHE A 190 6.18 -35.05 12.92
CA PHE A 190 6.97 -33.85 12.72
C PHE A 190 6.38 -32.63 13.44
N VAL A 191 5.08 -32.38 13.29
CA VAL A 191 4.43 -31.22 13.89
C VAL A 191 4.51 -31.29 15.42
N ASP A 192 4.03 -32.38 16.00
CA ASP A 192 3.89 -32.53 17.45
C ASP A 192 5.26 -32.68 18.13
N GLY A 193 6.16 -33.46 17.53
CA GLY A 193 7.46 -33.80 18.11
C GLY A 193 8.56 -32.75 17.91
N TYR A 194 8.46 -31.91 16.87
CA TYR A 194 9.56 -31.02 16.49
C TYR A 194 9.13 -29.57 16.24
N LEU A 195 8.06 -29.35 15.45
CA LEU A 195 7.62 -27.99 15.15
C LEU A 195 7.05 -27.29 16.39
N LEU A 196 6.14 -27.93 17.13
CA LEU A 196 5.55 -27.36 18.33
C LEU A 196 6.60 -27.16 19.44
N VAL A 197 7.60 -28.05 19.51
CA VAL A 197 8.76 -27.90 20.41
C VAL A 197 9.57 -26.66 20.04
N PHE A 198 9.81 -26.42 18.75
CA PHE A 198 10.45 -25.18 18.28
C PHE A 198 9.65 -23.94 18.66
N LEU A 199 8.33 -23.93 18.43
CA LEU A 199 7.47 -22.77 18.75
C LEU A 199 7.46 -22.42 20.24
N ARG A 200 7.63 -23.40 21.12
CA ARG A 200 7.70 -23.21 22.59
C ARG A 200 9.11 -22.85 23.09
N SER A 201 10.10 -22.82 22.20
CA SER A 201 11.50 -22.60 22.57
C SER A 201 11.86 -21.11 22.65
N SER A 202 12.89 -20.78 23.44
CA SER A 202 13.48 -19.43 23.46
C SER A 202 14.06 -19.00 22.11
N LYS A 203 14.35 -19.96 21.22
CA LYS A 203 14.87 -19.68 19.87
C LYS A 203 13.80 -19.17 18.92
N PHE A 204 12.55 -19.57 19.12
CA PHE A 204 11.43 -18.97 18.39
C PHE A 204 11.17 -17.52 18.86
N GLU A 205 11.29 -17.26 20.17
CA GLU A 205 11.23 -15.88 20.71
C GLU A 205 12.31 -14.97 20.11
N GLU A 206 13.54 -15.47 19.98
CA GLU A 206 14.64 -14.77 19.30
C GLU A 206 14.30 -14.48 17.82
N LEU A 207 13.70 -15.43 17.10
CA LEU A 207 13.23 -15.26 15.72
C LEU A 207 12.13 -14.18 15.64
N MET A 208 11.14 -14.20 16.52
CA MET A 208 10.04 -13.24 16.53
C MET A 208 10.53 -11.81 16.79
N LYS A 209 11.56 -11.63 17.64
CA LYS A 209 12.21 -10.32 17.85
C LYS A 209 12.86 -9.77 16.58
N GLN A 210 13.16 -10.60 15.57
CA GLN A 210 13.72 -10.16 14.30
C GLN A 210 12.68 -9.44 13.40
N LEU A 211 11.37 -9.51 13.70
CA LEU A 211 10.32 -8.74 13.00
C LEU A 211 10.57 -7.23 13.04
N LYS A 212 11.29 -6.72 14.05
CA LYS A 212 11.69 -5.31 14.12
C LYS A 212 12.58 -4.86 12.95
N PHE A 213 13.23 -5.81 12.27
CA PHE A 213 14.03 -5.57 11.09
C PHE A 213 13.21 -5.62 9.79
N SER A 214 11.89 -5.81 9.89
CA SER A 214 11.01 -5.72 8.73
C SER A 214 11.12 -4.33 8.08
N PRO A 215 11.34 -4.28 6.75
CA PRO A 215 11.45 -3.03 6.01
C PRO A 215 10.16 -2.22 5.98
N LEU A 216 8.99 -2.82 6.22
CA LEU A 216 7.71 -2.09 6.20
C LEU A 216 7.47 -1.23 7.45
N ALA A 217 8.04 -1.57 8.61
CA ALA A 217 7.78 -0.91 9.89
C ALA A 217 8.88 0.11 10.31
N GLY A 218 9.81 0.46 9.42
CA GLY A 218 10.96 1.32 9.76
C GLY A 218 10.66 2.82 9.78
N PRO A 219 11.35 3.63 10.62
CA PRO A 219 11.03 5.03 10.96
C PRO A 219 11.15 6.07 9.83
N ALA A 220 11.61 5.70 8.63
CA ALA A 220 11.69 6.61 7.48
C ALA A 220 10.36 6.79 6.71
N ALA A 221 9.22 6.39 7.30
CA ALA A 221 7.89 6.66 6.76
C ALA A 221 7.42 8.11 7.03
N GLY A 222 8.25 8.97 7.62
CA GLY A 222 7.96 10.39 7.84
C GLY A 222 8.85 11.27 6.96
N ARG A 223 8.21 12.22 6.25
CA ARG A 223 8.75 13.31 5.39
C ARG A 223 9.66 12.93 4.20
N ASP A 224 10.47 11.88 4.27
CA ASP A 224 11.29 11.37 3.16
C ASP A 224 10.63 10.15 2.48
N SER A 225 9.34 10.27 2.18
CA SER A 225 8.44 9.18 1.77
C SER A 225 8.75 8.49 0.41
N SER A 226 9.92 8.73 -0.17
CA SER A 226 10.35 8.16 -1.45
C SER A 226 11.70 7.42 -1.40
N ILE A 227 12.32 7.21 -0.23
CA ILE A 227 13.60 6.50 -0.22
C ILE A 227 13.38 5.01 -0.52
N ASP A 228 13.57 4.65 -1.79
CA ASP A 228 13.64 3.29 -2.26
C ASP A 228 14.67 2.52 -1.42
N ARG A 229 14.18 1.58 -0.58
CA ARG A 229 15.04 0.79 0.28
C ARG A 229 15.74 -0.33 -0.48
N SER A 230 15.47 -0.51 -1.78
CA SER A 230 16.28 -1.39 -2.63
C SER A 230 17.74 -0.94 -2.71
N ALA A 231 18.04 0.35 -2.45
CA ALA A 231 19.41 0.85 -2.30
C ALA A 231 19.96 0.72 -0.86
N LYS A 232 19.08 0.64 0.16
CA LYS A 232 19.46 0.55 1.59
C LYS A 232 19.70 -0.89 2.07
N ILE A 233 19.07 -1.87 1.42
CA ILE A 233 19.18 -3.29 1.75
C ILE A 233 19.98 -3.95 0.64
N GLY A 234 21.18 -4.45 0.97
CA GLY A 234 22.06 -5.01 -0.04
C GLY A 234 21.51 -6.31 -0.67
N PRO A 235 22.03 -6.70 -1.85
CA PRO A 235 21.42 -7.77 -2.63
C PRO A 235 21.73 -9.19 -2.11
N LEU A 236 21.06 -10.19 -2.70
CA LEU A 236 20.99 -11.59 -2.23
C LEU A 236 21.81 -12.58 -3.07
N PRO A 237 22.56 -13.52 -2.47
CA PRO A 237 23.22 -14.58 -3.22
C PRO A 237 22.14 -15.46 -3.85
N ASN A 238 22.07 -15.42 -5.18
CA ASN A 238 21.16 -16.18 -6.04
C ASN A 238 19.69 -15.72 -6.11
N LEU A 239 19.23 -14.67 -5.41
CA LEU A 239 17.89 -14.10 -5.67
C LEU A 239 17.89 -12.92 -6.64
N GLY A 240 19.06 -12.34 -6.95
CA GLY A 240 19.19 -11.29 -7.96
C GLY A 240 18.63 -9.95 -7.47
N GLY A 241 19.54 -9.02 -7.22
CA GLY A 241 19.28 -7.59 -7.15
C GLY A 241 20.62 -6.92 -7.45
N ILE A 242 20.64 -5.92 -8.31
CA ILE A 242 21.86 -5.18 -8.67
C ILE A 242 21.85 -3.90 -7.84
N LEU A 243 22.94 -3.58 -7.14
CA LEU A 243 23.19 -2.21 -6.70
C LEU A 243 23.69 -1.44 -7.92
N THR A 244 22.86 -0.53 -8.45
CA THR A 244 23.34 0.54 -9.33
C THR A 244 23.63 1.73 -8.42
N GLY A 245 24.89 1.94 -8.06
CA GLY A 245 25.28 3.15 -7.35
C GLY A 245 25.25 4.35 -8.30
N ASP A 246 24.75 5.49 -7.83
CA ASP A 246 24.97 6.77 -8.50
C ASP A 246 26.41 7.23 -8.31
N ALA A 247 26.97 7.78 -9.39
CA ALA A 247 28.17 8.60 -9.49
C ALA A 247 29.57 7.96 -9.25
N ALA A 248 30.31 7.87 -10.36
CA ALA A 248 31.74 8.11 -10.55
C ALA A 248 32.82 7.28 -9.81
N ASN A 249 32.56 6.58 -8.71
CA ASN A 249 33.61 5.81 -7.99
C ASN A 249 33.15 4.47 -7.38
N ALA A 250 32.04 3.89 -7.84
CA ALA A 250 31.59 2.59 -7.35
C ALA A 250 32.39 1.43 -7.99
N GLY A 251 33.03 0.59 -7.17
CA GLY A 251 33.67 -0.66 -7.59
C GLY A 251 32.68 -1.69 -8.18
N PRO A 252 33.16 -2.88 -8.59
CA PRO A 252 32.33 -3.90 -9.21
C PRO A 252 31.15 -4.30 -8.30
N PRO A 253 29.99 -4.66 -8.88
CA PRO A 253 28.75 -4.89 -8.14
C PRO A 253 28.95 -5.89 -6.99
N ALA A 254 28.80 -5.43 -5.74
CA ALA A 254 29.02 -6.24 -4.54
C ALA A 254 27.74 -6.37 -3.69
N LEU A 255 27.61 -7.50 -2.98
CA LEU A 255 26.33 -8.07 -2.56
C LEU A 255 26.29 -8.32 -1.03
N VAL A 256 25.27 -7.83 -0.29
CA VAL A 256 25.24 -7.93 1.21
C VAL A 256 23.82 -8.06 1.81
N LEU A 257 23.56 -9.09 2.61
CA LEU A 257 22.27 -9.41 3.25
C LEU A 257 21.99 -8.66 4.57
N THR A 258 20.72 -8.45 4.94
CA THR A 258 20.34 -8.47 6.37
C THR A 258 20.18 -9.93 6.79
N LYS A 259 21.02 -10.41 7.72
CA LYS A 259 20.96 -11.80 8.20
C LYS A 259 19.59 -12.15 8.84
N SER A 260 18.84 -11.13 9.26
CA SER A 260 17.71 -11.22 10.19
C SER A 260 16.32 -11.14 9.56
N TYR A 261 16.12 -11.30 8.24
CA TYR A 261 14.78 -11.16 7.64
C TYR A 261 13.88 -12.39 7.88
N PRO A 262 12.83 -12.32 8.74
CA PRO A 262 12.16 -13.52 9.26
C PRO A 262 10.99 -14.02 8.40
N ILE A 263 10.47 -13.20 7.48
CA ILE A 263 9.19 -13.45 6.80
C ILE A 263 9.19 -14.71 5.93
N PHE A 264 10.32 -15.08 5.32
CA PHE A 264 10.43 -16.34 4.54
C PHE A 264 10.23 -17.60 5.38
N LEU A 265 10.40 -17.52 6.70
CA LEU A 265 10.08 -18.60 7.62
C LEU A 265 8.69 -18.41 8.23
N LEU A 266 8.37 -17.20 8.68
CA LEU A 266 7.10 -16.92 9.37
C LEU A 266 5.87 -17.07 8.46
N HIS A 267 5.98 -16.77 7.16
CA HIS A 267 4.84 -16.91 6.25
C HIS A 267 4.47 -18.37 5.98
N PRO A 268 5.39 -19.26 5.54
CA PRO A 268 5.09 -20.70 5.46
C PRO A 268 4.64 -21.31 6.79
N LEU A 269 5.18 -20.83 7.92
CA LEU A 269 4.74 -21.25 9.25
C LEU A 269 3.28 -20.90 9.49
N LEU A 270 2.89 -19.64 9.25
CA LEU A 270 1.51 -19.20 9.37
C LEU A 270 0.57 -20.05 8.52
N VAL A 271 0.93 -20.32 7.26
CA VAL A 271 0.12 -21.14 6.35
C VAL A 271 -0.03 -22.58 6.86
N LEU A 272 1.05 -23.21 7.34
CA LEU A 272 0.96 -24.55 7.93
C LEU A 272 0.06 -24.55 9.17
N LEU A 273 0.26 -23.59 10.08
CA LEU A 273 -0.51 -23.49 11.31
C LEU A 273 -2.00 -23.20 11.07
N ARG A 274 -2.34 -22.48 9.99
CA ARG A 274 -3.74 -22.31 9.56
C ARG A 274 -4.42 -23.64 9.24
N HIS A 275 -3.72 -24.55 8.57
CA HIS A 275 -4.25 -25.89 8.29
C HIS A 275 -4.23 -26.80 9.54
N HIS A 276 -3.29 -26.59 10.46
CA HIS A 276 -3.25 -27.34 11.72
C HIS A 276 -4.31 -26.86 12.73
N ALA A 277 -4.79 -25.63 12.61
CA ALA A 277 -5.79 -25.04 13.50
C ALA A 277 -7.14 -25.76 13.52
N ASP A 278 -7.43 -26.58 12.51
CA ASP A 278 -8.60 -27.48 12.50
C ASP A 278 -8.51 -28.56 13.59
N HIS A 279 -7.30 -28.90 14.04
CA HIS A 279 -7.03 -29.85 15.11
C HIS A 279 -6.68 -29.16 16.44
N ASP A 280 -5.74 -28.22 16.41
CA ASP A 280 -5.34 -27.43 17.57
C ASP A 280 -5.10 -25.96 17.15
N PRO A 281 -5.95 -25.01 17.58
CA PRO A 281 -5.79 -23.59 17.25
C PRO A 281 -4.69 -22.90 18.08
N ALA A 282 -4.23 -23.48 19.19
CA ALA A 282 -3.32 -22.81 20.12
C ALA A 282 -1.98 -22.38 19.49
N PRO A 283 -1.33 -23.18 18.62
CA PRO A 283 -0.10 -22.77 17.94
C PRO A 283 -0.29 -21.58 16.99
N LEU A 284 -1.44 -21.50 16.30
CA LEU A 284 -1.77 -20.39 15.41
C LEU A 284 -1.98 -19.09 16.21
N ASP A 285 -2.68 -19.20 17.34
CA ASP A 285 -2.88 -18.09 18.26
C ASP A 285 -1.54 -17.61 18.87
N LEU A 286 -0.64 -18.54 19.24
CA LEU A 286 0.70 -18.22 19.75
C LEU A 286 1.49 -17.35 18.77
N LEU A 287 1.42 -17.66 17.46
CA LEU A 287 2.10 -16.88 16.42
C LEU A 287 1.43 -15.52 16.19
N THR A 288 0.10 -15.51 16.00
CA THR A 288 -0.63 -14.30 15.57
C THR A 288 -0.78 -13.26 16.68
N ARG A 289 -0.83 -13.71 17.95
CA ARG A 289 -0.95 -12.85 19.14
C ARG A 289 0.38 -12.59 19.83
N HIS A 290 1.47 -13.05 19.25
CA HIS A 290 2.80 -12.83 19.80
C HIS A 290 3.06 -11.32 20.00
N PRO A 291 3.63 -10.87 21.14
CA PRO A 291 3.85 -9.44 21.40
C PRO A 291 4.68 -8.75 20.31
N CYS A 292 5.70 -9.42 19.79
CA CYS A 292 6.49 -8.90 18.65
C CYS A 292 5.67 -8.75 17.37
N GLN A 293 4.69 -9.63 17.12
CA GLN A 293 3.79 -9.56 15.97
C GLN A 293 2.84 -8.36 16.13
N LEU A 294 2.19 -8.23 17.28
CA LEU A 294 1.28 -7.13 17.56
C LEU A 294 1.98 -5.77 17.50
N ASN A 295 3.20 -5.67 18.05
CA ASN A 295 4.02 -4.47 17.95
C ASN A 295 4.42 -4.16 16.49
N TYR A 296 4.73 -5.19 15.71
CA TYR A 296 5.00 -5.02 14.27
C TYR A 296 3.78 -4.45 13.52
N LEU A 297 2.58 -5.00 13.77
CA LEU A 297 1.34 -4.49 13.17
C LEU A 297 1.02 -3.07 13.63
N ALA A 298 1.14 -2.78 14.93
CA ALA A 298 0.89 -1.45 15.47
C ALA A 298 1.81 -0.37 14.86
N LYS A 299 3.09 -0.70 14.64
CA LYS A 299 4.03 0.20 13.93
C LYS A 299 3.63 0.42 12.48
N LEU A 300 3.10 -0.60 11.82
CA LEU A 300 2.65 -0.52 10.44
C LEU A 300 1.42 0.39 10.30
N THR A 301 0.51 0.36 11.28
CA THR A 301 -0.73 1.16 11.31
C THR A 301 -0.55 2.56 11.88
N ALA A 302 0.53 2.82 12.63
CA ALA A 302 0.77 4.09 13.31
C ALA A 302 0.57 5.34 12.43
N PRO A 303 1.02 5.40 11.15
CA PRO A 303 0.77 6.57 10.31
C PRO A 303 -0.71 6.83 10.04
N VAL A 304 -1.49 5.76 9.86
CA VAL A 304 -2.93 5.85 9.61
C VAL A 304 -3.64 6.34 10.86
N THR A 305 -3.33 5.75 12.01
CA THR A 305 -3.95 6.08 13.31
C THR A 305 -3.54 7.44 13.86
N ALA A 306 -2.34 7.93 13.53
CA ALA A 306 -1.85 9.25 13.95
C ALA A 306 -2.45 10.41 13.12
N GLY A 307 -3.30 10.11 12.13
CA GLY A 307 -3.88 11.13 11.25
C GLY A 307 -2.86 11.82 10.34
N THR A 308 -1.64 11.27 10.24
CA THR A 308 -0.65 11.72 9.27
C THR A 308 -1.02 11.17 7.91
N ALA A 309 -0.97 12.00 6.86
CA ALA A 309 -1.25 11.55 5.49
C ALA A 309 -0.52 10.22 5.22
N PRO A 310 -1.20 9.19 4.66
CA PRO A 310 -0.60 7.87 4.52
C PRO A 310 0.63 7.95 3.62
N SER A 311 1.82 7.99 4.22
CA SER A 311 3.07 7.95 3.46
C SER A 311 3.22 6.57 2.83
N GLY A 312 3.80 6.48 1.63
CA GLY A 312 4.05 5.20 0.98
C GLY A 312 4.81 4.23 1.90
N LEU A 313 4.44 2.94 1.89
CA LEU A 313 5.31 1.90 2.46
C LEU A 313 6.63 1.90 1.68
N GLY A 314 7.75 1.79 2.38
CA GLY A 314 9.06 1.75 1.72
C GLY A 314 9.13 0.61 0.70
N SER A 315 9.50 0.92 -0.54
CA SER A 315 9.71 -0.09 -1.57
C SER A 315 10.95 -0.93 -1.25
N ASN A 316 10.81 -2.26 -1.35
CA ASN A 316 11.93 -3.20 -1.22
C ASN A 316 11.63 -4.47 -2.04
N TRP A 317 12.67 -5.25 -2.36
CA TRP A 317 12.54 -6.49 -3.16
C TRP A 317 11.64 -7.57 -2.55
N PHE A 318 11.42 -7.54 -1.24
CA PHE A 318 10.59 -8.49 -0.49
C PHE A 318 9.19 -7.98 -0.16
N LEU A 319 8.83 -6.76 -0.59
CA LEU A 319 7.53 -6.15 -0.29
C LEU A 319 6.39 -7.11 -0.62
N LYS A 320 6.48 -7.81 -1.76
CA LYS A 320 5.49 -8.81 -2.18
C LYS A 320 5.31 -9.93 -1.16
N ALA A 321 6.40 -10.50 -0.64
CA ALA A 321 6.34 -11.58 0.35
C ALA A 321 5.77 -11.08 1.69
N GLU A 322 6.13 -9.87 2.08
CA GLU A 322 5.56 -9.22 3.26
C GLU A 322 4.08 -8.91 3.14
N LEU A 323 3.62 -8.44 1.97
CA LEU A 323 2.21 -8.19 1.73
C LEU A 323 1.39 -9.48 1.84
N TYR A 324 1.86 -10.60 1.25
CA TYR A 324 1.19 -11.90 1.44
C TYR A 324 1.14 -12.31 2.91
N TYR A 325 2.25 -12.16 3.62
CA TYR A 325 2.29 -12.46 5.06
C TYR A 325 1.28 -11.63 5.85
N ILE A 326 1.24 -10.31 5.63
CA ILE A 326 0.33 -9.41 6.34
C ILE A 326 -1.12 -9.70 5.99
N LEU A 327 -1.43 -9.95 4.72
CA LEU A 327 -2.78 -10.32 4.28
C LEU A 327 -3.27 -11.61 4.96
N ASP A 328 -2.40 -12.62 5.04
CA ASP A 328 -2.73 -13.87 5.72
C ASP A 328 -2.87 -13.70 7.24
N VAL A 329 -2.01 -12.88 7.87
CA VAL A 329 -2.14 -12.53 9.30
C VAL A 329 -3.47 -11.81 9.53
N LEU A 330 -3.81 -10.82 8.70
CA LEU A 330 -5.05 -10.07 8.80
C LEU A 330 -6.26 -10.99 8.65
N SER A 331 -6.28 -11.87 7.64
CA SER A 331 -7.34 -12.85 7.43
C SER A 331 -7.55 -13.76 8.65
N VAL A 332 -6.45 -14.28 9.23
CA VAL A 332 -6.52 -15.11 10.45
C VAL A 332 -7.04 -14.31 11.64
N SER A 333 -6.51 -13.11 11.87
CA SER A 333 -6.91 -12.27 13.00
C SER A 333 -8.37 -11.82 12.91
N VAL A 334 -8.86 -11.51 11.71
CA VAL A 334 -10.27 -11.20 11.43
C VAL A 334 -11.16 -12.41 11.71
N GLY A 335 -10.78 -13.60 11.22
CA GLY A 335 -11.52 -14.84 11.50
C GLY A 335 -11.55 -15.17 12.99
N HIS A 336 -10.44 -14.96 13.70
CA HIS A 336 -10.37 -15.13 15.15
C HIS A 336 -11.31 -14.14 15.86
N TRP A 337 -11.22 -12.85 15.53
CA TRP A 337 -12.04 -11.80 16.13
C TRP A 337 -13.54 -12.09 15.96
N ARG A 338 -13.98 -12.48 14.75
CA ARG A 338 -15.38 -12.88 14.50
C ARG A 338 -15.82 -14.07 15.34
N ARG A 339 -14.95 -15.07 15.56
CA ARG A 339 -15.29 -16.25 16.39
C ARG A 339 -15.47 -15.90 17.86
N LEU A 340 -14.73 -14.93 18.38
CA LEU A 340 -14.91 -14.45 19.75
C LEU A 340 -16.22 -13.66 19.87
N HIS A 341 -16.41 -12.64 19.03
CA HIS A 341 -17.61 -11.79 19.13
C HIS A 341 -18.91 -12.48 18.68
N GLY A 342 -18.84 -13.45 17.77
CA GLY A 342 -19.99 -14.30 17.44
C GLY A 342 -20.41 -15.23 18.59
N LYS A 343 -19.54 -15.49 19.57
CA LYS A 343 -19.85 -16.25 20.79
C LYS A 343 -20.25 -15.36 21.97
N LEU A 344 -19.76 -14.12 22.01
CA LEU A 344 -19.97 -13.13 23.08
C LEU A 344 -21.19 -12.23 22.87
N ALA A 345 -21.95 -12.36 21.77
CA ALA A 345 -23.12 -11.54 21.46
C ALA A 345 -24.29 -11.62 22.48
N ASN A 346 -24.16 -12.42 23.55
CA ASN A 346 -25.14 -12.57 24.63
C ASN A 346 -24.75 -11.88 25.95
N GLU A 347 -23.57 -11.28 26.05
CA GLU A 347 -23.16 -10.54 27.25
C GLU A 347 -22.75 -9.12 26.86
N ASN A 348 -23.09 -8.14 27.69
CA ASN A 348 -22.73 -6.73 27.53
C ASN A 348 -21.20 -6.59 27.55
N ASP A 349 -20.56 -6.81 26.41
CA ASP A 349 -19.12 -6.75 26.24
C ASP A 349 -18.71 -5.28 26.09
N ASP A 350 -18.31 -4.69 27.21
CA ASP A 350 -17.47 -3.47 27.31
C ASP A 350 -16.04 -3.76 26.79
N GLY A 351 -15.96 -4.54 25.69
CA GLY A 351 -14.76 -5.20 25.22
C GLY A 351 -13.72 -4.22 24.68
N ASP A 352 -12.44 -4.53 24.95
CA ASP A 352 -11.28 -3.80 24.45
C ASP A 352 -11.39 -3.53 22.94
N ASP A 353 -11.56 -2.26 22.57
CA ASP A 353 -11.70 -1.79 21.20
C ASP A 353 -10.36 -1.83 20.42
N GLY A 354 -9.25 -2.09 21.13
CA GLY A 354 -7.90 -2.11 20.57
C GLY A 354 -7.71 -3.04 19.37
N PRO A 355 -8.08 -4.33 19.44
CA PRO A 355 -7.93 -5.28 18.34
C PRO A 355 -8.72 -4.89 17.09
N ARG A 356 -9.97 -4.43 17.27
CA ARG A 356 -10.82 -4.01 16.16
C ARG A 356 -10.21 -2.83 15.40
N ARG A 357 -9.84 -1.78 16.12
CA ARG A 357 -9.21 -0.57 15.55
C ARG A 357 -7.90 -0.90 14.84
N LEU A 358 -7.09 -1.81 15.42
CA LEU A 358 -5.85 -2.27 14.79
C LEU A 358 -6.11 -2.97 13.45
N LEU A 359 -7.10 -3.88 13.39
CA LEU A 359 -7.43 -4.61 12.16
C LEU A 359 -8.00 -3.68 11.07
N LEU A 360 -8.85 -2.73 11.45
CA LEU A 360 -9.40 -1.72 10.53
C LEU A 360 -8.28 -0.84 9.97
N ALA A 361 -7.43 -0.28 10.85
CA ALA A 361 -6.29 0.53 10.43
C ALA A 361 -5.30 -0.26 9.56
N LEU A 362 -5.10 -1.55 9.85
CA LEU A 362 -4.26 -2.44 9.05
C LEU A 362 -4.85 -2.68 7.67
N ALA A 363 -6.16 -2.92 7.54
CA ALA A 363 -6.83 -3.09 6.26
C ALA A 363 -6.71 -1.82 5.40
N PHE A 364 -6.97 -0.65 5.98
CA PHE A 364 -6.78 0.63 5.30
C PHE A 364 -5.32 0.87 4.91
N ARG A 365 -4.37 0.46 5.76
CA ARG A 365 -2.95 0.59 5.45
C ARG A 365 -2.57 -0.28 4.27
N VAL A 366 -2.92 -1.57 4.31
CA VAL A 366 -2.49 -2.57 3.33
C VAL A 366 -3.08 -2.30 1.96
N VAL A 367 -4.36 -1.90 1.87
CA VAL A 367 -5.05 -1.67 0.58
C VAL A 367 -4.34 -0.61 -0.28
N LEU A 368 -3.67 0.36 0.34
CA LEU A 368 -2.89 1.40 -0.35
C LEU A 368 -1.59 0.90 -1.01
N HIS A 369 -1.23 -0.36 -0.79
CA HIS A 369 0.01 -0.97 -1.32
C HIS A 369 -0.25 -2.20 -2.17
N LEU A 370 -1.51 -2.59 -2.35
CA LEU A 370 -1.88 -3.69 -3.23
C LEU A 370 -1.86 -3.22 -4.68
N SER A 371 -1.01 -3.84 -5.50
CA SER A 371 -0.99 -3.67 -6.95
C SER A 371 -2.11 -4.48 -7.61
N ASP A 372 -2.21 -4.39 -8.93
CA ASP A 372 -3.24 -5.10 -9.70
C ASP A 372 -3.17 -6.63 -9.53
N GLU A 373 -1.97 -7.20 -9.33
CA GLU A 373 -1.77 -8.63 -9.05
C GLU A 373 -2.49 -9.09 -7.77
N PHE A 374 -2.75 -8.16 -6.84
CA PHE A 374 -3.45 -8.41 -5.58
C PHE A 374 -4.93 -8.03 -5.64
N TYR A 375 -5.51 -7.83 -6.83
CA TYR A 375 -6.93 -7.50 -6.99
C TYR A 375 -7.88 -8.41 -6.18
N PRO A 376 -7.72 -9.75 -6.14
CA PRO A 376 -8.56 -10.61 -5.30
C PRO A 376 -8.48 -10.26 -3.80
N ALA A 377 -7.30 -9.85 -3.33
CA ALA A 377 -7.09 -9.43 -1.95
C ALA A 377 -7.77 -8.08 -1.66
N VAL A 378 -7.77 -7.14 -2.60
CA VAL A 378 -8.56 -5.89 -2.48
C VAL A 378 -10.04 -6.21 -2.31
N GLY A 379 -10.56 -7.14 -3.11
CA GLY A 379 -11.95 -7.61 -2.99
C GLY A 379 -12.25 -8.22 -1.62
N SER A 380 -11.39 -9.13 -1.14
CA SER A 380 -11.52 -9.74 0.19
C SER A 380 -11.47 -8.70 1.31
N LEU A 381 -10.56 -7.72 1.27
CA LEU A 381 -10.52 -6.63 2.26
C LEU A 381 -11.82 -5.81 2.28
N PHE A 382 -12.41 -5.56 1.11
CA PHE A 382 -13.70 -4.86 1.01
C PHE A 382 -14.84 -5.67 1.59
N ASP A 383 -14.86 -6.98 1.35
CA ASP A 383 -15.92 -7.87 1.86
C ASP A 383 -15.77 -8.21 3.34
N GLU A 384 -14.54 -8.26 3.85
CA GLU A 384 -14.25 -8.82 5.17
C GLU A 384 -13.98 -7.77 6.25
N VAL A 385 -13.52 -6.57 5.89
CA VAL A 385 -13.12 -5.57 6.89
C VAL A 385 -13.66 -4.18 6.56
N LEU A 386 -13.33 -3.64 5.38
CA LEU A 386 -13.54 -2.21 5.09
C LEU A 386 -15.00 -1.80 4.89
N PHE A 387 -15.88 -2.72 4.49
CA PHE A 387 -17.32 -2.47 4.39
C PHE A 387 -18.11 -3.44 5.27
N VAL A 388 -17.64 -3.60 6.50
CA VAL A 388 -18.22 -4.47 7.53
C VAL A 388 -18.47 -3.62 8.77
N ARG A 389 -19.75 -3.45 9.15
CA ARG A 389 -20.20 -2.44 10.15
C ARG A 389 -19.57 -2.65 11.51
N GLU A 390 -19.38 -3.90 11.89
CA GLU A 390 -18.92 -4.32 13.20
C GLU A 390 -17.50 -3.83 13.50
N PHE A 391 -16.71 -3.50 12.47
CA PHE A 391 -15.36 -2.92 12.62
C PHE A 391 -15.36 -1.42 12.98
N TYR A 392 -16.48 -0.72 12.85
CA TYR A 392 -16.57 0.74 13.03
C TYR A 392 -17.21 1.17 14.36
N GLY A 393 -17.72 0.23 15.16
CA GLY A 393 -18.28 0.51 16.48
C GLY A 393 -19.44 1.50 16.49
N GLN A 394 -19.51 2.32 17.53
CA GLN A 394 -20.58 3.31 17.71
C GLN A 394 -20.60 4.37 16.59
N SER A 395 -19.47 4.60 15.90
CA SER A 395 -19.42 5.56 14.78
C SER A 395 -20.29 5.15 13.58
N VAL A 396 -20.75 3.89 13.51
CA VAL A 396 -21.58 3.37 12.41
C VAL A 396 -23.09 3.53 12.65
N GLU A 397 -23.52 4.11 13.77
CA GLU A 397 -24.94 4.26 14.11
C GLU A 397 -25.72 5.07 13.04
N GLU A 398 -25.06 6.03 12.39
CA GLU A 398 -25.64 6.83 11.30
C GLU A 398 -25.63 6.12 9.93
N VAL A 399 -25.06 4.92 9.81
CA VAL A 399 -24.85 4.22 8.53
C VAL A 399 -25.54 2.87 8.53
N THR A 400 -26.56 2.71 7.69
CA THR A 400 -27.30 1.45 7.58
C THR A 400 -26.50 0.33 6.89
N ALA A 401 -26.91 -0.92 7.09
CA ALA A 401 -26.27 -2.07 6.42
C ALA A 401 -26.44 -2.02 4.91
N GLU A 402 -27.61 -1.57 4.44
CA GLU A 402 -27.91 -1.38 3.02
C GLU A 402 -27.03 -0.29 2.39
N GLU A 403 -26.86 0.84 3.07
CA GLU A 403 -25.95 1.90 2.63
C GLU A 403 -24.51 1.38 2.52
N MET A 404 -24.02 0.64 3.53
CA MET A 404 -22.65 0.10 3.50
C MET A 404 -22.45 -0.93 2.37
N GLN A 405 -23.45 -1.77 2.08
CA GLN A 405 -23.40 -2.67 0.91
C GLN A 405 -23.40 -1.88 -0.40
N ARG A 406 -24.19 -0.81 -0.49
CA ARG A 406 -24.20 0.07 -1.67
C ARG A 406 -22.84 0.75 -1.87
N TRP A 407 -22.21 1.23 -0.79
CA TRP A 407 -20.85 1.79 -0.84
C TRP A 407 -19.86 0.77 -1.36
N LYS A 408 -19.86 -0.43 -0.79
CA LYS A 408 -19.01 -1.54 -1.23
C LYS A 408 -19.14 -1.82 -2.72
N PHE A 409 -20.38 -1.91 -3.22
CA PHE A 409 -20.65 -2.13 -4.64
C PHE A 409 -20.05 -1.01 -5.51
N CYS A 410 -20.28 0.25 -5.14
CA CYS A 410 -19.77 1.40 -5.87
C CYS A 410 -18.24 1.43 -5.91
N TYR A 411 -17.56 1.17 -4.78
CA TYR A 411 -16.10 1.11 -4.74
C TYR A 411 -15.54 -0.08 -5.52
N LYS A 412 -16.19 -1.25 -5.52
CA LYS A 412 -15.79 -2.37 -6.39
C LYS A 412 -15.90 -2.01 -7.87
N MET A 413 -16.98 -1.32 -8.26
CA MET A 413 -17.15 -0.80 -9.61
C MET A 413 -16.05 0.21 -9.98
N PHE A 414 -15.68 1.09 -9.05
CA PHE A 414 -14.59 2.04 -9.22
C PHE A 414 -13.23 1.36 -9.44
N VAL A 415 -12.88 0.39 -8.60
CA VAL A 415 -11.65 -0.41 -8.74
C VAL A 415 -11.61 -1.11 -10.10
N ASN A 416 -12.73 -1.70 -10.52
CA ASN A 416 -12.85 -2.36 -11.83
C ASN A 416 -12.63 -1.39 -13.01
N ARG A 417 -13.14 -0.17 -12.90
CA ARG A 417 -12.91 0.89 -13.90
C ARG A 417 -11.44 1.27 -13.98
N ILE A 418 -10.76 1.47 -12.85
CA ILE A 418 -9.31 1.74 -12.81
C ILE A 418 -8.53 0.62 -13.50
N ARG A 419 -8.86 -0.63 -13.18
CA ARG A 419 -8.17 -1.79 -13.76
C ARG A 419 -8.33 -1.87 -15.27
N ARG A 420 -9.57 -1.76 -15.78
CA ARG A 420 -9.84 -1.76 -17.23
C ARG A 420 -9.08 -0.65 -17.95
N ASN A 421 -9.01 0.55 -17.36
CA ASN A 421 -8.25 1.66 -17.93
C ASN A 421 -6.74 1.41 -17.96
N LYS A 422 -6.20 0.62 -17.00
CA LYS A 422 -4.80 0.18 -17.02
C LYS A 422 -4.58 -0.93 -18.07
N GLU A 423 -5.45 -1.93 -18.13
CA GLU A 423 -5.41 -3.01 -19.14
C GLU A 423 -5.43 -2.45 -20.58
N LEU A 424 -6.22 -1.41 -20.86
CA LEU A 424 -6.24 -0.76 -22.18
C LEU A 424 -4.92 -0.05 -22.55
N LYS A 425 -4.13 0.34 -21.55
CA LYS A 425 -2.86 1.08 -21.73
C LYS A 425 -1.62 0.19 -21.68
N THR A 426 -1.75 -1.05 -21.20
CA THR A 426 -0.62 -1.97 -21.03
C THR A 426 -0.96 -3.35 -21.59
N PRO A 427 -0.14 -3.92 -22.50
CA PRO A 427 -0.41 -5.24 -23.06
C PRO A 427 -0.44 -6.32 -21.95
N PRO A 428 -1.27 -7.37 -22.11
CA PRO A 428 -1.42 -8.41 -21.09
C PRO A 428 -0.10 -9.18 -20.93
N HIS A 429 0.55 -8.99 -19.80
CA HIS A 429 1.75 -9.73 -19.43
C HIS A 429 1.40 -10.86 -18.47
N ASN A 430 1.41 -12.11 -18.96
CA ASN A 430 1.51 -13.29 -18.11
C ASN A 430 2.94 -13.40 -17.57
N THR A 431 3.32 -12.52 -16.64
CA THR A 431 4.66 -12.44 -16.05
C THR A 431 4.68 -13.10 -14.68
N PHE A 432 5.49 -14.15 -14.53
CA PHE A 432 5.96 -14.69 -13.25
C PHE A 432 7.14 -13.87 -12.68
N THR A 433 7.56 -12.82 -13.39
CA THR A 433 8.59 -11.87 -12.96
C THR A 433 8.01 -10.65 -12.25
N VAL A 434 8.85 -10.09 -11.37
CA VAL A 434 8.61 -8.90 -10.55
C VAL A 434 8.73 -7.66 -11.47
N GLY A 435 7.78 -7.47 -12.40
CA GLY A 435 7.74 -6.30 -13.30
C GLY A 435 7.47 -5.00 -12.55
N SER A 436 7.79 -3.82 -13.09
CA SER A 436 7.60 -2.53 -12.38
C SER A 436 6.17 -2.29 -11.85
N ALA A 437 5.17 -3.00 -12.41
CA ALA A 437 3.77 -2.94 -12.03
C ALA A 437 3.47 -3.30 -10.56
N TRP A 438 4.24 -4.17 -9.87
CA TRP A 438 3.96 -4.47 -8.46
C TRP A 438 4.26 -3.29 -7.53
N ARG A 439 5.09 -2.34 -7.97
CA ARG A 439 5.42 -1.13 -7.19
C ARG A 439 4.31 -0.08 -7.28
N THR A 440 3.40 -0.20 -8.24
CA THR A 440 2.33 0.77 -8.45
C THR A 440 1.05 0.26 -7.77
N PRO A 441 0.58 0.93 -6.71
CA PRO A 441 -0.70 0.60 -6.10
C PRO A 441 -1.85 0.60 -7.12
N LEU A 442 -2.83 -0.27 -6.90
CA LEU A 442 -4.05 -0.31 -7.68
C LEU A 442 -4.88 0.94 -7.42
N LEU A 443 -5.04 1.30 -6.15
CA LEU A 443 -5.80 2.43 -5.65
C LEU A 443 -4.90 3.63 -5.30
N PRO A 444 -5.34 4.87 -5.57
CA PRO A 444 -4.64 6.05 -5.09
C PRO A 444 -4.73 6.19 -3.56
N VAL A 445 -3.85 6.96 -2.94
CA VAL A 445 -3.91 7.24 -1.48
C VAL A 445 -5.24 7.85 -1.07
N THR A 446 -5.81 8.68 -1.95
CA THR A 446 -7.08 9.36 -1.77
C THR A 446 -8.28 8.55 -2.28
N TRP A 447 -8.17 7.23 -2.46
CA TRP A 447 -9.25 6.40 -3.02
C TRP A 447 -10.62 6.56 -2.34
N PRO A 448 -10.75 6.85 -1.03
CA PRO A 448 -12.06 7.10 -0.41
C PRO A 448 -12.72 8.39 -0.90
N TYR A 449 -11.96 9.26 -1.56
CA TYR A 449 -12.44 10.50 -2.17
C TYR A 449 -12.49 10.45 -3.69
N SER A 450 -11.94 9.40 -4.31
CA SER A 450 -11.95 9.27 -5.77
C SER A 450 -13.34 9.29 -6.42
N PRO A 451 -14.46 8.89 -5.79
CA PRO A 451 -15.78 9.08 -6.40
C PRO A 451 -16.13 10.57 -6.62
N LEU A 452 -15.67 11.50 -5.77
CA LEU A 452 -15.77 12.94 -6.04
C LEU A 452 -14.79 13.37 -7.14
N TYR A 453 -13.57 12.81 -7.18
CA TYR A 453 -12.66 13.11 -8.29
C TYR A 453 -13.23 12.69 -9.65
N LEU A 454 -13.97 11.59 -9.71
CA LEU A 454 -14.69 11.19 -10.92
C LEU A 454 -15.75 12.21 -11.35
N LEU A 455 -16.46 12.82 -10.40
CA LEU A 455 -17.42 13.89 -10.70
C LEU A 455 -16.72 15.08 -11.38
N LEU A 456 -15.53 15.44 -10.88
CA LEU A 456 -14.69 16.46 -11.49
C LEU A 456 -14.21 16.06 -12.90
N GLU A 457 -13.72 14.83 -13.09
CA GLU A 457 -13.30 14.35 -14.41
C GLU A 457 -14.47 14.36 -15.41
N GLN A 458 -15.69 14.02 -14.97
CA GLN A 458 -16.90 14.08 -15.80
C GLN A 458 -17.27 15.51 -16.20
N LEU A 459 -17.10 16.47 -15.30
CA LEU A 459 -17.33 17.88 -15.61
C LEU A 459 -16.34 18.40 -16.67
N GLU A 460 -15.06 18.05 -16.53
CA GLU A 460 -14.01 18.51 -17.46
C GLU A 460 -14.09 17.84 -18.84
N GLN A 461 -14.50 16.57 -18.89
CA GLN A 461 -14.62 15.80 -20.14
C GLN A 461 -15.98 15.99 -20.85
N GLY A 462 -16.94 16.61 -20.18
CA GLY A 462 -18.34 16.70 -20.61
C GLY A 462 -19.15 15.46 -20.24
N LEU A 463 -20.49 15.58 -20.27
CA LEU A 463 -21.40 14.48 -19.94
C LEU A 463 -21.10 13.25 -20.81
N PRO A 464 -20.86 12.07 -20.21
CA PRO A 464 -20.60 10.85 -20.96
C PRO A 464 -21.79 10.48 -21.84
N LYS A 465 -21.55 9.69 -22.89
CA LYS A 465 -22.62 9.22 -23.77
C LYS A 465 -23.67 8.43 -22.97
N PRO A 466 -24.97 8.55 -23.30
CA PRO A 466 -26.02 7.80 -22.63
C PRO A 466 -25.75 6.29 -22.72
N GLY A 467 -25.73 5.59 -21.58
CA GLY A 467 -25.48 4.15 -21.49
C GLY A 467 -24.10 3.74 -20.93
N GLU A 468 -23.17 4.67 -20.73
CA GLU A 468 -22.03 4.43 -19.83
C GLU A 468 -22.52 4.41 -18.38
N ASN A 469 -21.94 3.55 -17.52
CA ASN A 469 -22.30 3.43 -16.10
C ASN A 469 -22.03 4.73 -15.33
N GLN A 470 -22.90 5.72 -15.50
CA GLN A 470 -22.89 6.98 -14.78
C GLN A 470 -23.50 6.72 -13.42
N VAL A 471 -22.68 6.88 -12.38
CA VAL A 471 -23.17 6.92 -11.01
C VAL A 471 -23.58 8.37 -10.74
N ALA A 472 -24.84 8.58 -10.38
CA ALA A 472 -25.39 9.91 -10.19
C ALA A 472 -24.71 10.68 -9.05
N GLU A 473 -24.71 12.01 -9.14
CA GLU A 473 -24.19 12.92 -8.12
C GLU A 473 -24.81 12.64 -6.74
N GLU A 474 -26.12 12.36 -6.69
CA GLU A 474 -26.85 12.03 -5.46
C GLU A 474 -26.33 10.78 -4.75
N VAL A 475 -25.56 9.95 -5.46
CA VAL A 475 -24.93 8.75 -4.89
C VAL A 475 -23.47 9.04 -4.54
N LEU A 476 -22.72 9.69 -5.44
CA LEU A 476 -21.29 9.90 -5.29
C LEU A 476 -20.94 10.82 -4.11
N ILE A 477 -21.68 11.93 -3.94
CA ILE A 477 -21.37 12.91 -2.89
C ILE A 477 -21.64 12.30 -1.50
N PRO A 478 -22.85 11.78 -1.18
CA PRO A 478 -23.10 11.21 0.15
C PRO A 478 -22.20 10.02 0.45
N LEU A 479 -21.95 9.14 -0.52
CA LEU A 479 -21.06 7.99 -0.37
C LEU A 479 -19.66 8.43 0.05
N THR A 480 -19.10 9.45 -0.62
CA THR A 480 -17.74 9.92 -0.33
C THR A 480 -17.66 10.61 1.02
N LEU A 481 -18.60 11.52 1.30
CA LEU A 481 -18.59 12.31 2.52
C LEU A 481 -18.87 11.46 3.75
N LYS A 482 -19.90 10.60 3.73
CA LYS A 482 -20.23 9.70 4.85
C LYS A 482 -19.15 8.64 5.07
N PHE A 483 -18.60 8.04 4.01
CA PHE A 483 -17.55 7.03 4.18
C PHE A 483 -16.24 7.62 4.72
N SER A 484 -15.84 8.79 4.23
CA SER A 484 -14.66 9.49 4.75
C SER A 484 -14.86 9.92 6.21
N GLU A 485 -16.06 10.38 6.57
CA GLU A 485 -16.42 10.71 7.95
C GLU A 485 -16.33 9.49 8.88
N LEU A 486 -16.89 8.36 8.46
CA LEU A 486 -16.85 7.10 9.21
C LEU A 486 -15.41 6.62 9.44
N ALA A 487 -14.55 6.75 8.43
CA ALA A 487 -13.13 6.43 8.55
C ALA A 487 -12.40 7.39 9.50
N GLU A 488 -12.63 8.70 9.39
CA GLU A 488 -12.03 9.72 10.26
C GLU A 488 -12.44 9.55 11.73
N ALA A 489 -13.70 9.20 11.99
CA ALA A 489 -14.21 8.87 13.33
C ALA A 489 -13.45 7.69 13.97
N ASN A 490 -12.89 6.81 13.14
CA ASN A 490 -12.06 5.67 13.54
C ASN A 490 -10.55 5.98 13.44
N SER A 491 -10.18 7.26 13.49
CA SER A 491 -8.79 7.75 13.42
C SER A 491 -8.06 7.38 12.13
N VAL A 492 -8.79 7.21 11.02
CA VAL A 492 -8.21 6.93 9.69
C VAL A 492 -8.33 8.19 8.82
N ARG A 493 -7.20 8.81 8.45
CA ARG A 493 -7.18 9.99 7.57
C ARG A 493 -6.41 9.71 6.28
N PHE A 494 -6.99 10.10 5.14
CA PHE A 494 -6.41 9.85 3.80
C PHE A 494 -5.85 11.09 3.12
N VAL A 495 -6.36 12.27 3.52
CA VAL A 495 -6.15 13.53 2.82
C VAL A 495 -5.64 14.59 3.79
N THR A 496 -4.84 15.53 3.28
CA THR A 496 -4.49 16.74 4.03
C THR A 496 -5.70 17.67 4.15
N ALA A 497 -5.61 18.69 5.01
CA ALA A 497 -6.66 19.70 5.12
C ALA A 497 -6.92 20.43 3.79
N THR A 498 -5.87 20.73 3.00
CA THR A 498 -6.05 21.31 1.66
C THR A 498 -6.76 20.33 0.73
N GLN A 499 -6.38 19.05 0.71
CA GLN A 499 -7.05 18.06 -0.14
C GLN A 499 -8.52 17.88 0.27
N LYS A 500 -8.82 17.86 1.57
CA LYS A 500 -10.21 17.83 2.09
C LYS A 500 -10.99 19.07 1.65
N LEU A 501 -10.38 20.26 1.71
CA LEU A 501 -10.95 21.50 1.17
C LEU A 501 -11.29 21.37 -0.33
N MET A 502 -10.33 20.88 -1.13
CA MET A 502 -10.52 20.68 -2.57
C MET A 502 -11.65 19.69 -2.87
N TYR A 503 -11.74 18.56 -2.16
CA TYR A 503 -12.85 17.62 -2.35
C TYR A 503 -14.19 18.20 -1.93
N LEU A 504 -14.26 19.01 -0.87
CA LEU A 504 -15.48 19.72 -0.48
C LEU A 504 -15.89 20.77 -1.52
N MET A 505 -14.93 21.44 -2.17
CA MET A 505 -15.21 22.30 -3.32
C MET A 505 -15.79 21.51 -4.49
N VAL A 506 -15.25 20.32 -4.80
CA VAL A 506 -15.77 19.44 -5.86
C VAL A 506 -17.21 19.01 -5.62
N ALA A 507 -17.65 18.86 -4.36
CA ALA A 507 -19.05 18.55 -4.04
C ALA A 507 -20.05 19.65 -4.49
N PHE A 508 -19.59 20.86 -4.81
CA PHE A 508 -20.42 21.93 -5.38
C PHE A 508 -20.37 22.01 -6.90
N LEU A 509 -19.51 21.24 -7.56
CA LEU A 509 -19.29 21.29 -9.00
C LEU A 509 -20.18 20.31 -9.78
N GLY A 510 -21.06 19.60 -9.09
CA GLY A 510 -21.96 18.65 -9.74
C GLY A 510 -22.91 19.34 -10.73
N PRO A 511 -23.17 18.71 -11.90
CA PRO A 511 -23.93 19.34 -12.99
C PRO A 511 -25.39 19.63 -12.59
N ASP A 512 -25.94 18.87 -11.65
CA ASP A 512 -27.35 18.94 -11.25
C ASP A 512 -27.56 19.83 -10.02
N SER A 513 -26.50 20.45 -9.50
CA SER A 513 -26.53 21.34 -8.31
C SER A 513 -27.21 20.67 -7.10
N ARG A 514 -26.97 19.37 -6.88
CA ARG A 514 -27.64 18.58 -5.83
C ARG A 514 -27.29 19.04 -4.43
N PHE A 515 -26.23 19.82 -4.26
CA PHE A 515 -25.90 20.46 -2.99
C PHE A 515 -27.03 21.35 -2.44
N LEU A 516 -28.05 21.71 -3.24
CA LEU A 516 -29.25 22.42 -2.78
C LEU A 516 -30.27 21.52 -2.06
N ASP A 517 -30.20 20.20 -2.27
CA ASP A 517 -31.08 19.25 -1.59
C ASP A 517 -30.78 19.30 -0.08
N ALA A 518 -31.82 19.41 0.75
CA ALA A 518 -31.68 19.73 2.18
C ALA A 518 -30.74 18.76 2.93
N ASP A 519 -30.88 17.45 2.69
CA ASP A 519 -30.07 16.43 3.34
C ASP A 519 -28.60 16.51 2.91
N LEU A 520 -28.36 16.77 1.62
CA LEU A 520 -27.00 16.86 1.06
C LEU A 520 -26.31 18.17 1.46
N SER A 521 -27.05 19.28 1.45
CA SER A 521 -26.62 20.58 1.96
C SER A 521 -26.19 20.48 3.43
N SER A 522 -27.01 19.82 4.25
CA SER A 522 -26.71 19.57 5.67
C SER A 522 -25.42 18.76 5.84
N LEU A 523 -25.28 17.66 5.09
CA LEU A 523 -24.08 16.83 5.12
C LEU A 523 -22.82 17.60 4.70
N ILE A 524 -22.86 18.32 3.58
CA ILE A 524 -21.72 19.13 3.11
C ILE A 524 -21.37 20.19 4.16
N THR A 525 -22.36 20.88 4.70
CA THR A 525 -22.16 21.91 5.73
C THR A 525 -21.49 21.35 6.98
N ARG A 526 -21.96 20.20 7.49
CA ARG A 526 -21.35 19.50 8.63
C ARG A 526 -19.87 19.20 8.38
N ARG A 527 -19.54 18.68 7.19
CA ARG A 527 -18.16 18.34 6.82
C ARG A 527 -17.26 19.58 6.64
N ILE A 528 -17.81 20.71 6.19
CA ILE A 528 -17.12 22.01 6.15
C ILE A 528 -16.83 22.50 7.58
N ASP A 529 -17.80 22.41 8.48
CA ASP A 529 -17.67 22.85 9.86
C ASP A 529 -16.66 22.00 10.64
N GLU A 530 -16.57 20.71 10.35
CA GLU A 530 -15.51 19.81 10.84
C GLU A 530 -14.13 20.25 10.38
N LEU A 531 -13.94 20.48 9.08
CA LEU A 531 -12.66 20.98 8.56
C LEU A 531 -12.30 22.32 9.20
N ARG A 532 -13.27 23.21 9.41
CA ARG A 532 -13.05 24.50 10.09
C ARG A 532 -12.55 24.29 11.52
N ARG A 533 -13.16 23.36 12.27
CA ARG A 533 -12.73 23.02 13.64
C ARG A 533 -11.33 22.41 13.66
N GLU A 534 -11.01 21.50 12.74
CA GLU A 534 -9.69 20.87 12.63
C GLU A 534 -8.57 21.90 12.37
N VAL A 535 -8.85 22.90 11.54
CA VAL A 535 -7.92 24.01 11.25
C VAL A 535 -7.80 24.94 12.45
N ALA A 536 -8.91 25.27 13.11
CA ALA A 536 -8.91 26.16 14.27
C ALA A 536 -8.18 25.57 15.49
N SER A 537 -8.27 24.25 15.71
CA SER A 537 -7.58 23.57 16.82
C SER A 537 -6.07 23.40 16.61
N GLY A 538 -5.54 23.81 15.45
CA GLY A 538 -4.14 23.57 15.07
C GLY A 538 -3.81 22.10 14.81
N THR A 539 -4.84 21.23 14.74
CA THR A 539 -4.68 19.80 14.46
C THR A 539 -4.38 19.56 12.97
N ALA A 540 -4.87 20.43 12.09
CA ALA A 540 -4.50 20.47 10.69
C ALA A 540 -3.30 21.39 10.45
N THR A 541 -2.43 21.02 9.51
CA THR A 541 -1.41 21.92 8.95
C THR A 541 -2.08 23.08 8.22
N LYS A 542 -1.40 24.24 8.16
CA LYS A 542 -1.82 25.39 7.34
C LYS A 542 -2.14 24.92 5.91
N PHE A 543 -3.16 25.51 5.30
CA PHE A 543 -3.50 25.21 3.90
C PHE A 543 -2.30 25.49 2.99
N ASP A 544 -1.95 24.46 2.23
CA ASP A 544 -0.92 24.46 1.19
C ASP A 544 -1.60 24.46 -0.19
N PHE A 545 -1.65 25.61 -0.85
CA PHE A 545 -2.31 25.77 -2.15
C PHE A 545 -1.45 25.37 -3.35
N ASP A 546 -0.24 24.83 -3.14
CA ASP A 546 0.54 24.18 -4.21
C ASP A 546 0.12 22.71 -4.42
N THR A 547 -0.79 22.22 -3.59
CA THR A 547 -1.33 20.85 -3.62
C THR A 547 -2.07 20.53 -4.92
N ARG A 548 -2.00 19.26 -5.34
CA ARG A 548 -2.75 18.69 -6.45
C ARG A 548 -3.67 17.54 -5.99
N LEU A 549 -4.87 17.43 -6.59
CA LEU A 549 -5.72 16.24 -6.47
C LEU A 549 -5.27 15.17 -7.47
N GLU A 550 -5.10 13.95 -6.94
CA GLU A 550 -4.65 12.76 -7.70
C GLU A 550 -3.44 13.03 -8.61
N GLU A 551 -2.52 13.89 -8.17
CA GLU A 551 -1.33 14.36 -8.91
C GLU A 551 -1.62 15.06 -10.25
N ARG A 552 -2.87 15.43 -10.51
CA ARG A 552 -3.32 15.98 -11.79
C ARG A 552 -3.87 17.39 -11.66
N LYS A 553 -4.94 17.57 -10.88
CA LYS A 553 -5.65 18.85 -10.80
C LYS A 553 -5.03 19.75 -9.74
N SER A 554 -4.46 20.89 -10.13
CA SER A 554 -3.94 21.89 -9.19
C SER A 554 -5.05 22.61 -8.44
N PHE A 555 -4.75 23.10 -7.23
CA PHE A 555 -5.66 23.97 -6.49
C PHE A 555 -6.07 25.18 -7.31
N HIS A 556 -5.13 25.84 -7.99
CA HIS A 556 -5.43 26.97 -8.88
C HIS A 556 -6.49 26.63 -9.93
N GLY A 557 -6.28 25.55 -10.69
CA GLY A 557 -7.21 25.16 -11.75
C GLY A 557 -8.57 24.67 -11.23
N LEU A 558 -8.62 24.17 -10.00
CA LEU A 558 -9.89 23.81 -9.35
C LEU A 558 -10.61 25.06 -8.84
N TYR A 559 -9.88 25.99 -8.24
CA TYR A 559 -10.45 27.21 -7.67
C TYR A 559 -11.07 28.11 -8.75
N GLN A 560 -10.45 28.24 -9.92
CA GLN A 560 -11.07 28.95 -11.06
C GLN A 560 -12.41 28.33 -11.47
N LEU A 561 -12.44 27.00 -11.62
CA LEU A 561 -13.67 26.29 -11.94
C LEU A 561 -14.76 26.47 -10.87
N VAL A 562 -14.36 26.51 -9.60
CA VAL A 562 -15.23 26.81 -8.47
C VAL A 562 -15.79 28.23 -8.55
N LEU A 563 -14.97 29.23 -8.89
CA LEU A 563 -15.42 30.62 -9.04
C LEU A 563 -16.43 30.75 -10.19
N ASP A 564 -16.19 30.06 -11.31
CA ASP A 564 -17.09 30.05 -12.46
C ASP A 564 -18.47 29.46 -12.09
N VAL A 565 -18.47 28.27 -11.48
CA VAL A 565 -19.70 27.60 -11.03
C VAL A 565 -20.38 28.40 -9.91
N PHE A 566 -19.62 29.03 -9.01
CA PHE A 566 -20.17 29.87 -7.96
C PHE A 566 -20.89 31.10 -8.54
N GLN A 567 -20.31 31.74 -9.56
CA GLN A 567 -20.93 32.87 -10.23
C GLN A 567 -22.23 32.50 -10.93
N SER A 568 -22.29 31.33 -11.59
CA SER A 568 -23.46 30.91 -12.36
C SER A 568 -24.56 30.27 -11.50
N SER A 569 -24.17 29.49 -10.50
CA SER A 569 -25.02 28.47 -9.88
C SER A 569 -24.88 28.39 -8.36
N SER A 570 -24.35 29.41 -7.67
CA SER A 570 -24.23 29.35 -6.20
C SER A 570 -25.55 29.50 -5.44
N TYR A 571 -26.56 30.13 -6.05
CA TYR A 571 -27.84 30.49 -5.41
C TYR A 571 -27.70 31.21 -4.05
N GLY A 572 -26.55 31.87 -3.80
CA GLY A 572 -26.26 32.50 -2.52
C GLY A 572 -26.08 31.51 -1.35
N HIS A 573 -25.71 30.25 -1.63
CA HIS A 573 -25.49 29.23 -0.62
C HIS A 573 -24.31 29.61 0.30
N ALA A 574 -24.60 29.81 1.59
CA ALA A 574 -23.62 30.33 2.55
C ALA A 574 -22.41 29.40 2.79
N PRO A 575 -22.57 28.06 2.93
CA PRO A 575 -21.43 27.14 3.01
C PRO A 575 -20.54 27.19 1.76
N PHE A 576 -21.13 27.37 0.58
CA PHE A 576 -20.36 27.49 -0.67
C PHE A 576 -19.55 28.80 -0.66
N SER A 577 -20.17 29.90 -0.21
CA SER A 577 -19.50 31.19 -0.02
C SER A 577 -18.30 31.08 0.94
N ALA A 578 -18.44 30.32 2.02
CA ALA A 578 -17.37 30.12 2.99
C ALA A 578 -16.13 29.46 2.39
N LEU A 579 -16.31 28.48 1.48
CA LEU A 579 -15.21 27.83 0.77
C LEU A 579 -14.51 28.78 -0.20
N VAL A 580 -15.27 29.63 -0.92
CA VAL A 580 -14.71 30.65 -1.82
C VAL A 580 -13.84 31.65 -1.06
N MET A 581 -14.20 31.98 0.18
CA MET A 581 -13.46 32.93 1.02
C MET A 581 -12.11 32.39 1.52
N VAL A 582 -11.90 31.07 1.61
CA VAL A 582 -10.71 30.47 2.26
C VAL A 582 -9.36 31.06 1.81
N PRO A 583 -9.03 31.12 0.51
CA PRO A 583 -7.73 31.62 0.07
C PRO A 583 -7.62 33.15 0.13
N LEU A 584 -8.69 33.87 0.48
CA LEU A 584 -8.71 35.35 0.52
C LEU A 584 -8.19 35.95 1.82
N ALA A 585 -7.93 35.13 2.85
CA ALA A 585 -7.29 35.63 4.06
C ALA A 585 -5.88 36.18 3.77
N GLN A 586 -5.45 37.19 4.54
CA GLN A 586 -4.20 37.93 4.33
C GLN A 586 -2.94 37.06 4.46
N GLN A 587 -3.04 35.98 5.23
CA GLN A 587 -1.95 35.02 5.44
C GLN A 587 -1.58 34.18 4.21
N HIS A 588 -2.40 34.23 3.16
CA HIS A 588 -2.21 33.50 1.91
C HIS A 588 -1.67 34.43 0.82
N ASP A 589 -1.13 33.81 -0.23
CA ASP A 589 -0.53 34.52 -1.35
C ASP A 589 -1.52 35.50 -2.00
N ILE A 590 -1.03 36.69 -2.36
CA ILE A 590 -1.84 37.76 -2.95
C ILE A 590 -2.49 37.35 -4.27
N GLN A 591 -1.92 36.37 -4.99
CA GLN A 591 -2.46 35.88 -6.26
C GLN A 591 -3.94 35.49 -6.16
N TRP A 592 -4.36 34.91 -5.03
CA TRP A 592 -5.76 34.49 -4.82
C TRP A 592 -6.71 35.66 -4.67
N ARG A 593 -6.26 36.71 -3.96
CA ARG A 593 -7.01 37.95 -3.83
C ARG A 593 -7.08 38.67 -5.17
N ASN A 594 -5.97 38.76 -5.90
CA ASN A 594 -5.97 39.33 -7.25
C ASN A 594 -6.97 38.61 -8.16
N LEU A 595 -6.89 37.29 -8.28
CA LEU A 595 -7.78 36.48 -9.10
C LEU A 595 -9.27 36.80 -8.85
N VAL A 596 -9.70 36.87 -7.59
CA VAL A 596 -11.10 37.14 -7.25
C VAL A 596 -11.48 38.60 -7.46
N TRP A 597 -10.64 39.54 -7.03
CA TRP A 597 -10.98 40.97 -7.04
C TRP A 597 -10.78 41.63 -8.41
N SER A 598 -10.02 41.01 -9.31
CA SER A 598 -9.84 41.47 -10.69
C SER A 598 -10.66 40.67 -11.70
N GLU A 599 -10.42 39.36 -11.81
CA GLU A 599 -10.96 38.54 -12.91
C GLU A 599 -12.36 38.03 -12.61
N HIS A 600 -12.63 37.64 -11.37
CA HIS A 600 -13.91 37.07 -10.94
C HIS A 600 -14.72 38.02 -10.05
N VAL A 601 -14.59 39.33 -10.21
CA VAL A 601 -15.20 40.34 -9.31
C VAL A 601 -16.72 40.18 -9.12
N ALA A 602 -17.41 39.62 -10.10
CA ALA A 602 -18.86 39.35 -10.03
C ALA A 602 -19.23 38.33 -8.95
N VAL A 603 -18.33 37.42 -8.56
CA VAL A 603 -18.58 36.44 -7.49
C VAL A 603 -18.84 37.11 -6.15
N LEU A 604 -18.23 38.28 -5.91
CA LEU A 604 -18.29 38.99 -4.63
C LEU A 604 -19.72 39.38 -4.25
N ARG A 605 -20.59 39.61 -5.25
CA ARG A 605 -22.00 39.92 -5.03
C ARG A 605 -22.77 38.74 -4.46
N PHE A 606 -22.31 37.51 -4.70
CA PHE A 606 -23.01 36.28 -4.31
C PHE A 606 -22.53 35.70 -2.98
N ILE A 607 -21.43 36.21 -2.42
CA ILE A 607 -20.91 35.80 -1.09
C ILE A 607 -21.90 36.19 0.02
N THR A 608 -22.45 35.19 0.71
CA THR A 608 -23.46 35.32 1.79
C THR A 608 -23.01 34.81 3.15
N CYS A 609 -21.83 34.19 3.26
CA CYS A 609 -21.38 33.59 4.51
C CYS A 609 -21.25 34.62 5.64
N SER A 610 -21.56 34.20 6.87
CA SER A 610 -21.35 35.00 8.08
C SER A 610 -19.91 34.89 8.60
N GLU A 611 -19.52 35.76 9.54
CA GLU A 611 -18.19 35.73 10.14
C GLU A 611 -17.88 34.39 10.82
N GLN A 612 -18.88 33.75 11.44
CA GLN A 612 -18.73 32.47 12.12
C GLN A 612 -18.48 31.31 11.13
N GLN A 613 -18.80 31.51 9.86
CA GLN A 613 -18.61 30.52 8.80
C GLN A 613 -17.24 30.66 8.11
N LEU A 614 -16.46 31.70 8.41
CA LEU A 614 -15.12 31.88 7.87
C LEU A 614 -14.15 30.82 8.40
N PHE A 615 -13.17 30.45 7.57
CA PHE A 615 -12.01 29.69 8.02
C PHE A 615 -11.03 30.67 8.68
N GLY A 616 -11.14 30.79 10.00
CA GLY A 616 -10.41 31.77 10.79
C GLY A 616 -11.26 32.96 11.24
N THR A 617 -10.63 33.93 11.91
CA THR A 617 -11.33 35.14 12.36
C THR A 617 -11.38 36.16 11.22
N LEU A 618 -12.38 37.06 11.23
CA LEU A 618 -12.44 38.15 10.25
C LEU A 618 -11.14 38.97 10.24
N ASN A 619 -10.49 39.13 11.39
CA ASN A 619 -9.22 39.87 11.49
C ASN A 619 -8.12 39.29 10.56
N GLN A 620 -8.11 37.98 10.30
CA GLN A 620 -7.14 37.37 9.38
C GLN A 620 -7.37 37.76 7.91
N TYR A 621 -8.51 38.36 7.58
CA TYR A 621 -8.83 38.91 6.26
C TYR A 621 -8.56 40.41 6.17
N LEU A 622 -8.49 41.08 7.33
CA LEU A 622 -8.26 42.52 7.46
C LEU A 622 -6.79 42.87 7.72
N GLU A 623 -6.05 41.98 8.39
CA GLU A 623 -4.68 42.23 8.83
C GLU A 623 -3.69 41.15 8.33
N PRO A 624 -2.48 41.55 7.90
CA PRO A 624 -2.02 42.93 7.75
C PRO A 624 -2.80 43.71 6.66
N ALA A 625 -2.86 45.03 6.80
CA ALA A 625 -3.43 45.89 5.78
C ALA A 625 -2.72 45.71 4.43
N GLU A 626 -3.51 45.68 3.35
CA GLU A 626 -3.02 45.41 2.00
C GLU A 626 -2.10 46.55 1.52
N THR A 627 -0.99 46.15 0.92
CA THR A 627 0.06 47.07 0.46
C THR A 627 0.16 47.15 -1.06
N ASP A 628 -0.36 46.15 -1.77
CA ASP A 628 -0.37 46.15 -3.23
C ASP A 628 -1.34 47.18 -3.80
N VAL A 629 -0.79 48.13 -4.54
CA VAL A 629 -1.55 49.27 -5.08
C VAL A 629 -2.58 48.83 -6.11
N THR A 630 -2.33 47.75 -6.85
CA THR A 630 -3.24 47.23 -7.88
C THR A 630 -4.49 46.65 -7.22
N LEU A 631 -4.31 45.84 -6.18
CA LEU A 631 -5.41 45.26 -5.42
C LEU A 631 -6.22 46.32 -4.66
N ILE A 632 -5.56 47.35 -4.10
CA ILE A 632 -6.25 48.51 -3.52
C ILE A 632 -7.15 49.22 -4.55
N LYS A 633 -6.69 49.37 -5.81
CA LYS A 633 -7.52 49.93 -6.89
C LYS A 633 -8.73 49.04 -7.17
N PHE A 634 -8.55 47.71 -7.21
CA PHE A 634 -9.67 46.79 -7.39
C PHE A 634 -10.67 46.85 -6.23
N TYR A 635 -10.22 46.90 -4.97
CA TYR A 635 -11.10 47.14 -3.81
C TYR A 635 -11.89 48.44 -3.95
N SER A 636 -11.20 49.52 -4.33
CA SER A 636 -11.84 50.82 -4.53
C SER A 636 -12.88 50.78 -5.65
N GLN A 637 -12.55 50.18 -6.80
CA GLN A 637 -13.48 50.03 -7.92
C GLN A 637 -14.70 49.20 -7.51
N ALA A 638 -14.50 48.09 -6.81
CA ALA A 638 -15.57 47.22 -6.34
C ALA A 638 -16.52 47.97 -5.38
N LEU A 639 -16.01 48.81 -4.47
CA LEU A 639 -16.83 49.64 -3.56
C LEU A 639 -17.69 50.70 -4.28
N HIS A 640 -17.20 51.26 -5.37
CA HIS A 640 -17.95 52.25 -6.18
C HIS A 640 -18.86 51.59 -7.23
N SER A 641 -18.84 50.26 -7.31
CA SER A 641 -19.67 49.48 -8.21
C SER A 641 -20.76 48.73 -7.43
N ASN A 642 -21.87 48.38 -8.08
CA ASN A 642 -22.94 47.56 -7.48
C ASN A 642 -22.54 46.06 -7.36
N LEU A 643 -21.26 45.76 -7.25
CA LEU A 643 -20.70 44.40 -7.16
C LEU A 643 -20.58 43.90 -5.72
N LEU A 644 -20.68 44.79 -4.72
CA LEU A 644 -20.62 44.44 -3.31
C LEU A 644 -21.97 44.66 -2.62
N ARG A 645 -22.45 43.66 -1.88
CA ARG A 645 -23.62 43.85 -1.01
C ARG A 645 -23.21 44.66 0.23
N PRO A 646 -23.98 45.70 0.62
CA PRO A 646 -23.73 46.46 1.84
C PRO A 646 -23.66 45.55 3.06
N GLY A 647 -22.67 45.76 3.93
CA GLY A 647 -22.47 44.98 5.15
C GLY A 647 -21.91 43.56 4.94
N SER A 648 -21.75 43.11 3.69
CA SER A 648 -21.14 41.81 3.40
C SER A 648 -19.66 41.78 3.82
N ILE A 649 -19.13 40.58 4.05
CA ILE A 649 -17.71 40.39 4.42
C ILE A 649 -16.78 41.00 3.34
N PRO A 650 -16.99 40.77 2.02
CA PRO A 650 -16.22 41.46 0.98
C PRO A 650 -16.27 42.98 1.09
N ALA A 651 -17.45 43.58 1.33
CA ALA A 651 -17.58 45.04 1.47
C ALA A 651 -16.74 45.58 2.62
N ARG A 652 -16.68 44.85 3.74
CA ARG A 652 -15.88 45.22 4.92
C ARG A 652 -14.39 45.09 4.65
N ILE A 653 -13.96 44.01 3.98
CA ILE A 653 -12.56 43.80 3.57
C ILE A 653 -12.09 44.95 2.67
N ALA A 654 -12.83 45.24 1.59
CA ALA A 654 -12.48 46.31 0.67
C ALA A 654 -12.44 47.67 1.36
N SER A 655 -13.44 47.97 2.20
CA SER A 655 -13.51 49.24 2.93
C SER A 655 -12.33 49.41 3.89
N HIS A 656 -11.98 48.36 4.64
CA HIS A 656 -10.86 48.38 5.58
C HIS A 656 -9.54 48.68 4.87
N HIS A 657 -9.21 47.91 3.82
CA HIS A 657 -7.93 48.04 3.13
C HIS A 657 -7.78 49.38 2.41
N VAL A 658 -8.85 49.89 1.78
CA VAL A 658 -8.83 51.24 1.15
C VAL A 658 -8.64 52.34 2.19
N GLN A 659 -9.32 52.24 3.35
CA GLN A 659 -9.18 53.21 4.43
C GLN A 659 -7.78 53.17 5.06
N ALA A 660 -7.26 51.96 5.33
CA ALA A 660 -5.93 51.76 5.87
C ALA A 660 -4.85 52.33 4.93
N TYR A 661 -4.96 52.06 3.63
CA TYR A 661 -4.05 52.60 2.61
C TYR A 661 -4.08 54.14 2.56
N ARG A 662 -5.28 54.74 2.57
CA ARG A 662 -5.43 56.20 2.61
C ARG A 662 -4.81 56.80 3.87
N ALA A 663 -5.05 56.21 5.04
CA ALA A 663 -4.47 56.68 6.29
C ALA A 663 -2.94 56.58 6.30
N ALA A 664 -2.37 55.51 5.75
CA ALA A 664 -0.93 55.33 5.61
C ALA A 664 -0.32 56.34 4.62
N ALA A 665 -0.99 56.62 3.50
CA ALA A 665 -0.56 57.61 2.52
C ALA A 665 -0.53 59.03 3.12
N THR A 666 -1.56 59.42 3.88
CA THR A 666 -1.59 60.70 4.59
C THR A 666 -0.44 60.82 5.60
N LYS A 667 -0.16 59.76 6.38
CA LYS A 667 0.96 59.74 7.33
C LYS A 667 2.32 59.87 6.63
N ARG A 668 2.53 59.20 5.50
CA ARG A 668 3.76 59.32 4.69
C ARG A 668 3.94 60.74 4.14
N GLY A 669 2.86 61.37 3.66
CA GLY A 669 2.90 62.76 3.19
C GLY A 669 3.25 63.76 4.29
N VAL A 670 2.71 63.58 5.50
CA VAL A 670 3.03 64.43 6.66
C VAL A 670 4.48 64.25 7.12
N ASN A 671 5.00 63.02 7.13
CA ASN A 671 6.39 62.77 7.51
C ASN A 671 7.37 63.33 6.47
N ALA A 672 7.10 63.16 5.17
CA ALA A 672 7.93 63.72 4.11
C ALA A 672 7.95 65.27 4.14
N ALA A 673 6.84 65.90 4.51
CA ALA A 673 6.79 67.35 4.70
C ALA A 673 7.63 67.82 5.90
N LYS A 674 7.64 67.06 7.00
CA LYS A 674 8.49 67.35 8.17
C LYS A 674 9.98 67.14 7.90
N GLU A 675 10.35 66.08 7.19
CA GLU A 675 11.74 65.82 6.79
C GLU A 675 12.25 66.89 5.81
N ALA A 676 11.40 67.38 4.89
CA ALA A 676 11.74 68.50 4.02
C ALA A 676 11.86 69.84 4.76
N GLU A 677 11.08 70.07 5.83
CA GLU A 677 11.24 71.24 6.71
C GLU A 677 12.53 71.15 7.55
N GLU A 678 12.93 69.96 8.00
CA GLU A 678 14.21 69.75 8.71
C GLU A 678 15.41 69.93 7.76
N GLU A 679 15.39 69.37 6.54
CA GLU A 679 16.43 69.58 5.53
C GLU A 679 16.54 71.03 5.03
N ALA A 680 15.44 71.78 5.07
CA ALA A 680 15.42 73.21 4.73
C ALA A 680 15.93 74.10 5.87
N ASN A 681 15.92 73.62 7.12
CA ASN A 681 16.48 74.32 8.28
C ASN A 681 17.97 74.00 8.52
N ASP A 682 18.49 72.91 7.95
CA ASP A 682 19.90 72.50 8.01
C ASP A 682 20.76 73.01 6.82
N LYS A 683 20.19 73.80 5.91
CA LYS A 683 20.89 74.56 4.86
C LYS A 683 20.76 76.06 5.09
#